data_AF-A0A975KKM9-F1
#
_entry.id   AF-A0A975KKM9-F1
#
_cell.length_a   1.000
_cell.length_b   1.000
_cell.length_c   1.000
_cell.angle_alpha   90.00
_cell.angle_beta   90.00
_cell.angle_gamma   90.00
#
_symmetry.space_group_name_H-M   'P 1'
#
loop_
_entity.id
_entity.type
_entity.pdbx_description
1 polymer ?
#
loop_
_entity_poly.entity_id
_entity_poly.type
_entity_poly.pdbx_seq_one_letter_code
_entity_poly.pdbx_strand_id
1 'polypeptide(L)'
;MDFMDFSFSNSTYTALLALFAAIFGVGYPLIIQAIGEIDKKYDSTLLLKCFEEEPDFKRFNKRVLTCIFFSITTPFILFLSNGVPYIQIFILAIASIAMLSLLMSSIGLYKLFLSYYYPSRLFDILISKPDGRYMEILDIAIYAVKKDNIGLYNACMQHLYDSISLLSSDKPQINQITEITKRILNYSSSKDAPNMLKSDTVGINFYFSLPTLNYRLMWITLQRHINNDNFDWVMNYWEYADQYYSFKLIHDNDKPQVRNGLIDNKREKFKEFHIALGAFLLYSGKDGWLKQLMRFTNQLPPKYELTLCSFTEIFDWLIHFDNLLQDASNQFILEVEYPFTKHGGVQVDYIAYGAIVKYLAYSMLFLDEIDYNVRYMDPMTAPLPCTSNDEENGIKIIPANKRYIRLAIQLKKSINEIKTIVQRPLDVESRVLKALDDFIKECNDAIKKKEWSEEKENLIKDQLTFEFNRQVNSLIQKKDSSLSYGIEEKKTAKSKVRIDSNDIYEGDYRYSINLEVVIISSLIRNIQIAYNHLFLLNHTSLNYTIRYADIEPALKKLCLSEQYTVIGFGVEIPQSIAQKIPANVKNIVAHNSEILILNRGMLPYISFIRDNTNELTPLDDKGSFLYTNLDKLKEGSPSSDENSNLEVMVNYKLIVPSEIIKYIRIRVFWDITNKTFDLDKIVNADNYLKR
;
A
#
# COMPACT_ATOMS: atom_id res chain seq x y z
N MET A 1 33.67 53.29 -78.19
CA MET A 1 33.91 53.15 -76.74
C MET A 1 32.92 52.15 -76.13
N ASP A 2 31.72 52.02 -76.68
CA ASP A 2 30.62 51.14 -76.20
C ASP A 2 30.89 49.63 -76.09
N PHE A 3 31.83 49.07 -76.87
CA PHE A 3 32.13 47.63 -76.82
C PHE A 3 32.97 47.22 -75.60
N MET A 4 33.78 48.14 -75.03
CA MET A 4 34.58 47.84 -73.84
C MET A 4 33.72 47.80 -72.57
N ASP A 5 32.74 48.69 -72.44
CA ASP A 5 31.89 48.79 -71.24
C ASP A 5 30.99 47.56 -71.05
N PHE A 6 30.45 47.00 -72.13
CA PHE A 6 29.64 45.77 -72.09
C PHE A 6 30.46 44.55 -71.67
N SER A 7 31.72 44.47 -72.12
CA SER A 7 32.63 43.39 -71.75
C SER A 7 33.03 43.44 -70.27
N PHE A 8 33.22 44.64 -69.72
CA PHE A 8 33.59 44.85 -68.32
C PHE A 8 32.44 44.47 -67.38
N SER A 9 31.21 44.92 -67.68
CA SER A 9 30.02 44.61 -66.87
C SER A 9 29.72 43.12 -66.80
N ASN A 10 29.77 42.43 -67.94
CA ASN A 10 29.50 40.99 -68.00
C ASN A 10 30.60 40.15 -67.34
N SER A 11 31.88 40.54 -67.52
CA SER A 11 33.01 39.88 -66.87
C SER A 11 32.96 40.04 -65.35
N THR A 12 32.62 41.23 -64.86
CA THR A 12 32.50 41.53 -63.43
C THR A 12 31.35 40.75 -62.79
N TYR A 13 30.17 40.71 -63.43
CA TYR A 13 29.05 39.92 -62.95
C TYR A 13 29.38 38.42 -62.91
N THR A 14 30.03 37.90 -63.96
CA THR A 14 30.45 36.49 -64.02
C THR A 14 31.43 36.15 -62.89
N ALA A 15 32.38 37.05 -62.59
CA ALA A 15 33.31 36.88 -61.47
C ALA A 15 32.59 36.87 -60.10
N LEU A 16 31.64 37.78 -59.89
CA LEU A 16 30.82 37.82 -58.66
C LEU A 16 29.97 36.55 -58.51
N LEU A 17 29.37 36.07 -59.59
CA LEU A 17 28.58 34.84 -59.59
C LEU A 17 29.46 33.61 -59.32
N ALA A 18 30.66 33.55 -59.89
CA ALA A 18 31.63 32.48 -59.62
C ALA A 18 32.08 32.47 -58.15
N LEU A 19 32.35 33.64 -57.56
CA LEU A 19 32.69 33.75 -56.13
C LEU A 19 31.51 33.37 -55.24
N PHE A 20 30.29 33.80 -55.56
CA PHE A 20 29.09 33.40 -54.84
C PHE A 20 28.87 31.88 -54.93
N ALA A 21 29.00 31.30 -56.13
CA ALA A 21 28.89 29.86 -56.34
C ALA A 21 29.97 29.08 -55.58
N ALA A 22 31.19 29.60 -55.45
CA ALA A 22 32.25 28.98 -54.65
C ALA A 22 31.91 29.00 -53.15
N ILE A 23 31.45 30.13 -52.61
CA ILE A 23 31.05 30.24 -51.19
C ILE A 23 29.83 29.36 -50.89
N PHE A 24 28.82 29.37 -51.77
CA PHE A 24 27.60 28.62 -51.56
C PHE A 24 27.77 27.13 -51.83
N GLY A 25 28.53 26.76 -52.87
CA GLY A 25 28.75 25.37 -53.28
C GLY A 25 29.78 24.62 -52.44
N VAL A 26 30.82 25.30 -51.95
CA VAL A 26 31.88 24.67 -51.14
C VAL A 26 31.82 25.12 -49.69
N GLY A 27 31.69 26.43 -49.45
CA GLY A 27 31.72 26.99 -48.09
C GLY A 27 30.49 26.62 -47.24
N TYR A 28 29.29 26.71 -47.80
CA TYR A 28 28.05 26.48 -47.06
C TYR A 28 27.88 25.01 -46.59
N PRO A 29 28.15 23.98 -47.41
CA PRO A 29 28.14 22.59 -46.95
C PRO A 29 29.17 22.32 -45.86
N LEU A 30 30.37 22.89 -45.96
CA LEU A 30 31.41 22.76 -44.92
C LEU A 30 30.96 23.38 -43.60
N ILE A 31 30.25 24.51 -43.63
CA ILE A 31 29.66 25.13 -42.45
C ILE A 31 28.61 24.21 -41.80
N ILE A 32 27.70 23.63 -42.60
CA ILE A 32 26.69 22.68 -42.09
C ILE A 32 27.36 21.44 -41.49
N GLN A 33 28.40 20.92 -42.15
CA GLN A 33 29.18 19.80 -41.64
C GLN A 33 29.85 20.14 -40.31
N ALA A 34 30.47 21.32 -40.21
CA ALA A 34 31.05 21.85 -38.99
C ALA A 34 30.03 21.96 -37.84
N ILE A 35 28.81 22.42 -38.13
CA ILE A 35 27.70 22.46 -37.16
C ILE A 35 27.35 21.05 -36.68
N GLY A 36 27.26 20.08 -37.59
CA GLY A 36 27.05 18.68 -37.24
C GLY A 36 28.20 18.06 -36.43
N GLU A 37 29.44 18.54 -36.60
CA GLU A 37 30.57 18.14 -35.76
C GLU A 37 30.48 18.68 -34.33
N ILE A 38 29.94 19.89 -34.13
CA ILE A 38 29.70 20.44 -32.79
C ILE A 38 28.66 19.60 -32.03
N ASP A 39 27.54 19.26 -32.68
CA ASP A 39 26.50 18.42 -32.10
C ASP A 39 27.05 17.05 -31.69
N LYS A 40 27.81 16.40 -32.58
CA LYS A 40 28.50 15.13 -32.28
C LYS A 40 29.56 15.24 -31.18
N LYS A 41 30.24 16.39 -31.07
CA LYS A 41 31.35 16.57 -30.13
C LYS A 41 30.85 16.65 -28.69
N TYR A 42 29.79 17.41 -28.45
CA TYR A 42 29.25 17.61 -27.11
C TYR A 42 28.03 16.74 -26.79
N ASP A 43 27.46 16.05 -27.78
CA ASP A 43 26.23 15.26 -27.66
C ASP A 43 25.09 16.09 -27.04
N SER A 44 24.99 17.36 -27.46
CA SER A 44 24.10 18.35 -26.87
C SER A 44 23.40 19.19 -27.93
N THR A 45 22.09 18.95 -28.05
CA THR A 45 21.20 19.74 -28.90
C THR A 45 20.99 21.18 -28.39
N LEU A 46 21.32 21.46 -27.12
CA LEU A 46 21.22 22.80 -26.52
C LEU A 46 22.33 23.71 -27.03
N LEU A 47 23.56 23.19 -27.12
CA LEU A 47 24.70 23.92 -27.69
C LEU A 47 24.49 24.23 -29.17
N LEU A 48 23.83 23.32 -29.89
CA LEU A 48 23.43 23.53 -31.29
C LEU A 48 22.43 24.69 -31.43
N LYS A 49 21.35 24.69 -30.63
CA LYS A 49 20.38 25.81 -30.60
C LYS A 49 21.05 27.13 -30.23
N CYS A 50 21.96 27.09 -29.24
CA CYS A 50 22.73 28.25 -28.84
C CYS A 50 23.54 28.85 -30.01
N PHE A 51 24.14 28.00 -30.84
CA PHE A 51 24.88 28.41 -32.04
C PHE A 51 23.96 29.03 -33.10
N GLU A 52 22.80 28.42 -33.37
CA GLU A 52 21.82 28.93 -34.34
C GLU A 52 21.21 30.28 -33.94
N GLU A 53 21.14 30.56 -32.64
CA GLU A 53 20.60 31.82 -32.13
C GLU A 53 21.56 33.00 -32.24
N GLU A 54 22.86 32.76 -32.46
CA GLU A 54 23.89 33.80 -32.48
C GLU A 54 23.64 34.84 -33.59
N PRO A 55 23.92 36.13 -33.33
CA PRO A 55 23.65 37.20 -34.27
C PRO A 55 24.48 37.03 -35.55
N ASP A 56 25.70 36.50 -35.47
CA ASP A 56 26.56 36.33 -36.64
C ASP A 56 26.08 35.21 -37.57
N PHE A 57 25.49 34.14 -37.02
CA PHE A 57 24.84 33.08 -37.81
C PHE A 57 23.58 33.62 -38.52
N LYS A 58 22.72 34.35 -37.79
CA LYS A 58 21.51 34.98 -38.36
C LYS A 58 21.86 36.03 -39.43
N ARG A 59 22.90 36.84 -39.20
CA ARG A 59 23.40 37.82 -40.18
C ARG A 59 23.89 37.13 -41.44
N PHE A 60 24.69 36.07 -41.31
CA PHE A 60 25.18 35.33 -42.45
C PHE A 60 24.05 34.77 -43.31
N ASN A 61 23.09 34.06 -42.72
CA ASN A 61 21.94 33.52 -43.47
C ASN A 61 21.12 34.63 -44.17
N LYS A 62 20.92 35.78 -43.51
CA LYS A 62 20.25 36.94 -44.13
C LYS A 62 21.05 37.51 -45.32
N ARG A 63 22.38 37.58 -45.21
CA ARG A 63 23.27 38.05 -46.29
C ARG A 63 23.32 37.07 -47.46
N VAL A 64 23.31 35.76 -47.20
CA VAL A 64 23.19 34.74 -48.24
C VAL A 64 21.90 34.94 -49.05
N LEU A 65 20.76 35.10 -48.39
CA LEU A 65 19.47 35.34 -49.07
C LEU A 65 19.49 36.63 -49.90
N THR A 66 20.14 37.68 -49.38
CA THR A 66 20.31 38.94 -50.10
C THR A 66 21.18 38.76 -51.35
N CYS A 67 22.25 37.98 -51.28
CA CYS A 67 23.11 37.70 -52.43
C CYS A 67 22.43 36.80 -53.47
N ILE A 68 21.57 35.87 -53.06
CA ILE A 68 20.71 35.09 -53.98
C ILE A 68 19.80 36.04 -54.76
N PHE A 69 19.14 36.97 -54.07
CA PHE A 69 18.28 37.97 -54.71
C PHE A 69 19.04 38.82 -55.73
N PHE A 70 20.23 39.33 -55.38
CA PHE A 70 21.05 40.10 -56.32
C PHE A 70 21.57 39.25 -57.48
N SER A 71 21.95 37.99 -57.24
CA SER A 71 22.44 37.10 -58.30
C SER A 71 21.37 36.83 -59.36
N ILE A 72 20.11 36.68 -58.94
CA ILE A 72 18.98 36.47 -59.86
C ILE A 72 18.59 37.77 -60.57
N THR A 73 18.53 38.91 -59.87
CA THR A 73 17.99 40.16 -60.42
C THR A 73 18.98 40.93 -61.29
N THR A 74 20.29 40.87 -60.99
CA THR A 74 21.32 41.65 -61.69
C THR A 74 21.38 41.40 -63.21
N PRO A 75 21.31 40.15 -63.73
CA PRO A 75 21.26 39.90 -65.18
C PRO A 75 20.11 40.60 -65.90
N PHE A 76 18.91 40.57 -65.31
CA PHE A 76 17.73 41.18 -65.91
C PHE A 76 17.87 42.70 -65.96
N ILE A 77 18.41 43.31 -64.91
CA ILE A 77 18.59 44.76 -64.89
C ILE A 77 19.73 45.19 -65.82
N LEU A 78 20.82 44.40 -65.92
CA LEU A 78 21.89 44.64 -66.90
C LEU A 78 21.37 44.54 -68.35
N PHE A 79 20.47 43.59 -68.62
CA PHE A 79 19.80 43.45 -69.93
C PHE A 79 18.86 44.63 -70.23
N LEU A 80 18.03 45.05 -69.26
CA LEU A 80 17.08 46.16 -69.43
C LEU A 80 17.77 47.54 -69.53
N SER A 81 18.94 47.70 -68.91
CA SER A 81 19.72 48.95 -68.92
C SER A 81 20.75 49.02 -70.06
N ASN A 82 20.64 48.15 -71.06
CA ASN A 82 21.59 48.09 -72.17
C ASN A 82 21.60 49.42 -72.94
N GLY A 83 22.69 50.18 -72.82
CA GLY A 83 22.85 51.53 -73.38
C GLY A 83 23.04 52.66 -72.36
N VAL A 84 22.90 52.40 -71.04
CA VAL A 84 23.16 53.40 -69.98
C VAL A 84 24.27 52.92 -69.03
N PRO A 85 25.54 53.26 -69.28
CA PRO A 85 26.68 52.70 -68.54
C PRO A 85 26.67 53.05 -67.04
N TYR A 86 26.18 54.24 -66.67
CA TYR A 86 26.13 54.66 -65.27
C TYR A 86 25.24 53.77 -64.38
N ILE A 87 24.11 53.29 -64.91
CA ILE A 87 23.18 52.41 -64.17
C ILE A 87 23.80 51.02 -63.99
N GLN A 88 24.47 50.50 -65.03
CA GLN A 88 25.16 49.21 -64.98
C GLN A 88 26.29 49.21 -63.93
N ILE A 89 27.13 50.25 -63.94
CA ILE A 89 28.21 50.42 -62.95
C ILE A 89 27.63 50.53 -61.53
N PHE A 90 26.55 51.29 -61.34
CA PHE A 90 25.91 51.46 -60.03
C PHE A 90 25.38 50.13 -59.46
N ILE A 91 24.70 49.32 -60.27
CA ILE A 91 24.16 48.03 -59.84
C ILE A 91 25.28 47.03 -59.55
N LEU A 92 26.31 46.99 -60.40
CA LEU A 92 27.48 46.14 -60.18
C LEU A 92 28.24 46.56 -58.91
N ALA A 93 28.30 47.85 -58.60
CA ALA A 93 28.87 48.34 -57.34
C ALA A 93 28.05 47.85 -56.13
N ILE A 94 26.71 47.92 -56.18
CA ILE A 94 25.85 47.38 -55.13
C ILE A 94 26.03 45.87 -54.97
N ALA A 95 26.04 45.11 -56.07
CA ALA A 95 26.26 43.67 -56.05
C ALA A 95 27.65 43.29 -55.49
N SER A 96 28.68 44.07 -55.84
CA SER A 96 30.03 43.91 -55.30
C SER A 96 30.09 44.20 -53.80
N ILE A 97 29.40 45.24 -53.32
CA ILE A 97 29.28 45.55 -51.88
C ILE A 97 28.53 44.44 -51.15
N ALA A 98 27.45 43.92 -51.73
CA ALA A 98 26.71 42.79 -51.15
C ALA A 98 27.59 41.54 -51.04
N MET A 99 28.39 41.24 -52.07
CA MET A 99 29.32 40.12 -52.08
C MET A 99 30.47 40.30 -51.06
N LEU A 100 31.04 41.51 -50.96
CA LEU A 100 32.03 41.85 -49.94
C LEU A 100 31.44 41.70 -48.53
N SER A 101 30.20 42.13 -48.33
CA SER A 101 29.49 41.96 -47.06
C SER A 101 29.28 40.49 -46.71
N LEU A 102 28.98 39.63 -47.70
CA LEU A 102 28.87 38.18 -47.50
C LEU A 102 30.22 37.55 -47.11
N LEU A 103 31.31 37.95 -47.78
CA LEU A 103 32.67 37.50 -47.44
C LEU A 103 33.07 37.92 -46.01
N MET A 104 32.77 39.15 -45.60
CA MET A 104 33.03 39.57 -44.23
C MET A 104 32.19 38.77 -43.22
N SER A 105 30.94 38.46 -43.57
CA SER A 105 30.07 37.64 -42.71
C SER A 105 30.51 36.18 -42.64
N SER A 106 31.10 35.62 -43.70
CA SER A 106 31.62 34.24 -43.68
C SER A 106 32.86 34.12 -42.80
N ILE A 107 33.74 35.13 -42.80
CA ILE A 107 34.87 35.20 -41.87
C ILE A 107 34.38 35.30 -40.42
N GLY A 108 33.35 36.12 -40.17
CA GLY A 108 32.70 36.21 -38.84
C GLY A 108 32.14 34.86 -38.38
N LEU A 109 31.45 34.15 -39.28
CA LEU A 109 30.90 32.83 -38.99
C LEU A 109 31.99 31.78 -38.72
N TYR A 110 33.10 31.81 -39.45
CA TYR A 110 34.24 30.94 -39.20
C TYR A 110 34.86 31.19 -37.81
N LYS A 111 34.98 32.46 -37.40
CA LYS A 111 35.42 32.79 -36.04
C LYS A 111 34.44 32.26 -34.99
N LEU A 112 33.14 32.40 -35.22
CA LEU A 112 32.10 31.86 -34.35
C LEU A 112 32.21 30.33 -34.21
N PHE A 113 32.38 29.63 -35.34
CA PHE A 113 32.60 28.18 -35.35
C PHE A 113 33.82 27.78 -34.51
N LEU A 114 34.97 28.43 -34.72
CA LEU A 114 36.17 28.15 -33.92
C LEU A 114 35.92 28.36 -32.43
N SER A 115 35.17 29.40 -32.05
CA SER A 115 34.82 29.64 -30.65
C SER A 115 33.98 28.52 -30.03
N TYR A 116 33.00 27.98 -30.76
CA TYR A 116 32.19 26.83 -30.30
C TYR A 116 32.96 25.50 -30.36
N TYR A 117 33.91 25.38 -31.30
CA TYR A 117 34.75 24.20 -31.42
C TYR A 117 35.74 24.07 -30.25
N TYR A 118 36.30 25.18 -29.74
CA TYR A 118 37.22 25.15 -28.60
C TYR A 118 36.50 25.27 -27.25
N PRO A 119 36.49 24.22 -26.41
CA PRO A 119 35.69 24.17 -25.18
C PRO A 119 35.93 25.33 -24.20
N SER A 120 37.18 25.74 -24.00
CA SER A 120 37.51 26.86 -23.09
C SER A 120 36.95 28.19 -23.59
N ARG A 121 37.05 28.46 -24.91
CA ARG A 121 36.50 29.69 -25.50
C ARG A 121 34.97 29.70 -25.46
N LEU A 122 34.36 28.53 -25.67
CA LEU A 122 32.93 28.38 -25.55
C LEU A 122 32.47 28.65 -24.12
N PHE A 123 33.19 28.14 -23.11
CA PHE A 123 32.90 28.42 -21.71
C PHE A 123 32.96 29.93 -21.40
N ASP A 124 34.01 30.63 -21.82
CA ASP A 124 34.14 32.09 -21.63
C ASP A 124 32.96 32.86 -22.26
N ILE A 125 32.51 32.45 -23.44
CA ILE A 125 31.36 33.05 -24.12
C ILE A 125 30.07 32.81 -23.33
N LEU A 126 29.85 31.60 -22.82
CA LEU A 126 28.62 31.26 -22.11
C LEU A 126 28.52 31.98 -20.76
N ILE A 127 29.62 32.12 -20.02
CA ILE A 127 29.66 32.89 -18.76
C ILE A 127 29.29 34.35 -18.99
N SER A 128 29.70 34.92 -20.13
CA SER A 128 29.42 36.33 -20.44
C SER A 128 27.94 36.62 -20.73
N LYS A 129 27.09 35.60 -20.87
CA LYS A 129 25.66 35.77 -21.19
C LYS A 129 24.81 35.98 -19.94
N PRO A 130 23.86 36.94 -19.96
CA PRO A 130 23.04 37.29 -18.80
C PRO A 130 22.09 36.17 -18.35
N ASP A 131 21.75 35.23 -19.25
CA ASP A 131 20.83 34.12 -18.98
C ASP A 131 21.51 32.94 -18.26
N GLY A 132 22.81 33.02 -17.99
CA GLY A 132 23.60 32.01 -17.26
C GLY A 132 23.92 30.71 -18.02
N ARG A 133 23.04 30.26 -18.94
CA ARG A 133 23.22 29.06 -19.81
C ARG A 133 23.86 27.86 -19.09
N TYR A 134 23.34 27.59 -17.89
CA TYR A 134 23.93 26.63 -16.96
C TYR A 134 23.92 25.18 -17.49
N MET A 135 22.91 24.82 -18.29
CA MET A 135 22.79 23.48 -18.85
C MET A 135 23.84 23.22 -19.92
N GLU A 136 24.17 24.24 -20.72
CA GLU A 136 25.21 24.21 -21.72
C GLU A 136 26.60 24.16 -21.08
N ILE A 137 26.80 24.88 -19.97
CA ILE A 137 28.04 24.81 -19.17
C ILE A 137 28.22 23.40 -18.58
N LEU A 138 27.15 22.76 -18.12
CA LEU A 138 27.20 21.38 -17.64
C LEU A 138 27.58 20.39 -18.75
N ASP A 139 27.06 20.57 -19.97
CA ASP A 139 27.42 19.72 -21.12
C ASP A 139 28.91 19.87 -21.48
N ILE A 140 29.47 21.09 -21.35
CA ILE A 140 30.92 21.32 -21.48
C ILE A 140 31.70 20.63 -20.35
N ALA A 141 31.21 20.70 -19.11
CA ALA A 141 31.85 20.04 -17.97
C ALA A 141 31.92 18.52 -18.21
N ILE A 142 30.82 17.89 -18.62
CA ILE A 142 30.76 16.45 -18.92
C ILE A 142 31.72 16.09 -20.05
N TYR A 143 31.77 16.89 -21.11
CA TYR A 143 32.72 16.71 -22.20
C TYR A 143 34.17 16.82 -21.69
N ALA A 144 34.47 17.82 -20.86
CA ALA A 144 35.80 18.07 -20.32
C ALA A 144 36.30 16.88 -19.50
N VAL A 145 35.44 16.29 -18.66
CA VAL A 145 35.79 15.08 -17.89
C VAL A 145 36.04 13.89 -18.80
N LYS A 146 35.19 13.66 -19.82
CA LYS A 146 35.40 12.56 -20.80
C LYS A 146 36.71 12.68 -21.58
N LYS A 147 37.33 13.86 -21.61
CA LYS A 147 38.60 14.16 -22.28
C LYS A 147 39.75 14.44 -21.30
N ASP A 148 39.58 14.11 -20.02
CA ASP A 148 40.56 14.31 -18.94
C ASP A 148 41.05 15.77 -18.79
N ASN A 149 40.24 16.76 -19.22
CA ASN A 149 40.53 18.18 -19.02
C ASN A 149 39.98 18.65 -17.67
N ILE A 150 40.69 18.31 -16.61
CA ILE A 150 40.31 18.58 -15.22
C ILE A 150 40.18 20.08 -14.94
N GLY A 151 41.08 20.90 -15.50
CA GLY A 151 41.07 22.35 -15.28
C GLY A 151 39.79 23.01 -15.79
N LEU A 152 39.36 22.66 -17.01
CA LEU A 152 38.11 23.18 -17.57
C LEU A 152 36.89 22.66 -16.80
N TYR A 153 36.89 21.38 -16.41
CA TYR A 153 35.81 20.82 -15.60
C TYR A 153 35.63 21.60 -14.28
N ASN A 154 36.71 21.79 -13.53
CA ASN A 154 36.67 22.50 -12.25
C ASN A 154 36.17 23.94 -12.43
N ALA A 155 36.59 24.62 -13.49
CA ALA A 155 36.11 25.97 -13.80
C ALA A 155 34.60 26.00 -14.09
N CYS A 156 34.10 25.05 -14.89
CA CYS A 156 32.67 24.93 -15.16
C CYS A 156 31.87 24.62 -13.88
N MET A 157 32.32 23.68 -13.07
CA MET A 157 31.64 23.28 -11.83
C MET A 157 31.64 24.40 -10.79
N GLN A 158 32.75 25.13 -10.65
CA GLN A 158 32.84 26.28 -9.76
C GLN A 158 31.87 27.39 -10.18
N HIS A 159 31.79 27.70 -11.48
CA HIS A 159 30.84 28.70 -11.96
C HIS A 159 29.38 28.28 -11.71
N LEU A 160 29.05 26.99 -11.92
CA LEU A 160 27.72 26.47 -11.59
C LEU A 160 27.43 26.62 -10.09
N TYR A 161 28.41 26.34 -9.23
CA TYR A 161 28.28 26.51 -7.78
C TYR A 161 28.01 27.97 -7.38
N ASP A 162 28.85 28.89 -7.84
CA ASP A 162 28.73 30.31 -7.50
C ASP A 162 27.39 30.87 -7.99
N SER A 163 26.99 30.52 -9.21
CA SER A 163 25.73 30.97 -9.80
C SER A 163 24.50 30.43 -9.05
N ILE A 164 24.52 29.16 -8.65
CA ILE A 164 23.40 28.53 -7.94
C ILE A 164 23.28 29.07 -6.51
N SER A 165 24.39 29.39 -5.85
CA SER A 165 24.39 30.02 -4.52
C SER A 165 23.69 31.39 -4.51
N LEU A 166 23.71 32.11 -5.63
CA LEU A 166 23.09 33.42 -5.82
C LEU A 166 21.60 33.33 -6.21
N LEU A 167 21.14 32.20 -6.75
CA LEU A 167 19.79 31.97 -7.29
C LEU A 167 18.73 31.57 -6.23
N SER A 168 19.07 31.63 -4.93
CA SER A 168 18.30 30.97 -3.85
C SER A 168 17.01 31.68 -3.39
N SER A 169 16.42 32.58 -4.18
CA SER A 169 15.33 33.46 -3.70
C SER A 169 14.01 33.44 -4.50
N ASP A 170 14.01 33.01 -5.77
CA ASP A 170 12.83 33.10 -6.67
C ASP A 170 12.33 31.74 -7.22
N LYS A 171 10.99 31.56 -7.28
CA LYS A 171 10.31 30.34 -7.79
C LYS A 171 10.78 29.82 -9.17
N PRO A 172 10.92 30.65 -10.23
CA PRO A 172 11.38 30.16 -11.53
C PRO A 172 12.85 29.66 -11.51
N GLN A 173 13.68 30.19 -10.62
CA GLN A 173 15.09 29.81 -10.49
C GLN A 173 15.24 28.43 -9.80
N ILE A 174 14.34 28.11 -8.85
CA ILE A 174 14.29 26.80 -8.18
C ILE A 174 14.06 25.65 -9.18
N ASN A 175 13.24 25.86 -10.22
CA ASN A 175 13.01 24.84 -11.24
C ASN A 175 14.27 24.54 -12.06
N GLN A 176 15.03 25.58 -12.43
CA GLN A 176 16.30 25.42 -13.15
C GLN A 176 17.35 24.71 -12.29
N ILE A 177 17.50 25.08 -11.01
CA ILE A 177 18.41 24.40 -10.07
C ILE A 177 18.02 22.92 -9.92
N THR A 178 16.73 22.63 -9.83
CA THR A 178 16.21 21.26 -9.72
C THR A 178 16.56 20.44 -10.96
N GLU A 179 16.49 21.03 -12.15
CA GLU A 179 16.82 20.35 -13.42
C GLU A 179 18.33 20.09 -13.55
N ILE A 180 19.16 21.07 -13.21
CA ILE A 180 20.63 20.93 -13.16
C ILE A 180 21.02 19.83 -12.17
N THR A 181 20.45 19.86 -10.96
CA THR A 181 20.71 18.85 -9.91
C THR A 181 20.32 17.46 -10.39
N LYS A 182 19.13 17.30 -10.98
CA LYS A 182 18.69 16.01 -11.56
C LYS A 182 19.67 15.50 -12.61
N ARG A 183 20.16 16.38 -13.49
CA ARG A 183 21.05 16.01 -14.59
C ARG A 183 22.42 15.58 -14.05
N ILE A 184 23.00 16.32 -13.11
CA ILE A 184 24.26 15.95 -12.42
C ILE A 184 24.12 14.58 -11.75
N LEU A 185 23.07 14.36 -10.95
CA LEU A 185 22.85 13.10 -10.24
C LEU A 185 22.60 11.92 -11.20
N ASN A 186 21.91 12.14 -12.32
CA ASN A 186 21.73 11.12 -13.35
C ASN A 186 23.05 10.75 -14.04
N TYR A 187 23.90 11.73 -14.33
CA TYR A 187 25.20 11.46 -14.93
C TYR A 187 26.14 10.78 -13.95
N SER A 188 26.25 11.25 -12.70
CA SER A 188 27.14 10.65 -11.69
C SER A 188 26.77 9.20 -11.38
N SER A 189 25.47 8.88 -11.42
CA SER A 189 24.95 7.53 -11.18
C SER A 189 24.96 6.62 -12.42
N SER A 190 25.41 7.10 -13.59
CA SER A 190 25.51 6.28 -14.79
C SER A 190 26.72 5.33 -14.74
N LYS A 191 26.54 4.11 -15.25
CA LYS A 191 27.60 3.07 -15.21
C LYS A 191 28.87 3.52 -15.95
N ASP A 192 28.68 4.23 -17.06
CA ASP A 192 29.74 4.74 -17.94
C ASP A 192 30.25 6.13 -17.54
N ALA A 193 29.85 6.64 -16.38
CA ALA A 193 30.34 7.93 -15.89
C ALA A 193 31.86 7.87 -15.65
N PRO A 194 32.61 8.91 -16.06
CA PRO A 194 33.99 9.06 -15.67
C PRO A 194 34.14 9.10 -14.13
N ASN A 195 35.26 8.59 -13.61
CA ASN A 195 35.49 8.46 -12.17
C ASN A 195 35.30 9.78 -11.41
N MET A 196 35.74 10.91 -11.98
CA MET A 196 35.63 12.23 -11.35
C MET A 196 34.17 12.68 -11.17
N LEU A 197 33.28 12.31 -12.10
CA LEU A 197 31.83 12.54 -11.99
C LEU A 197 31.16 11.56 -11.02
N LYS A 198 31.68 10.32 -10.90
CA LYS A 198 31.19 9.33 -9.93
C LYS A 198 31.51 9.73 -8.49
N SER A 199 32.62 10.41 -8.27
CA SER A 199 33.01 10.97 -6.97
C SER A 199 32.45 12.37 -6.71
N ASP A 200 31.74 12.96 -7.67
CA ASP A 200 31.30 14.34 -7.56
C ASP A 200 30.18 14.47 -6.51
N THR A 201 30.48 15.24 -5.46
CA THR A 201 29.57 15.56 -4.35
C THR A 201 28.79 16.83 -4.58
N VAL A 202 29.08 17.57 -5.66
CA VAL A 202 28.41 18.84 -5.98
C VAL A 202 26.89 18.64 -6.12
N GLY A 203 26.46 17.55 -6.76
CA GLY A 203 25.04 17.20 -6.84
C GLY A 203 24.37 16.94 -5.48
N ILE A 204 25.12 16.45 -4.48
CA ILE A 204 24.63 16.20 -3.12
C ILE A 204 24.40 17.52 -2.39
N ASN A 205 25.37 18.44 -2.46
CA ASN A 205 25.26 19.78 -1.86
C ASN A 205 24.00 20.51 -2.35
N PHE A 206 23.81 20.57 -3.67
CA PHE A 206 22.66 21.24 -4.26
C PHE A 206 21.34 20.62 -3.84
N TYR A 207 21.30 19.29 -3.74
CA TYR A 207 20.11 18.58 -3.34
C TYR A 207 19.62 19.01 -1.94
N PHE A 208 20.52 19.18 -0.98
CA PHE A 208 20.19 19.66 0.37
C PHE A 208 19.97 21.18 0.46
N SER A 209 20.42 21.95 -0.54
CA SER A 209 20.13 23.39 -0.66
C SER A 209 18.74 23.70 -1.19
N LEU A 210 18.02 22.72 -1.78
CA LEU A 210 16.67 22.95 -2.30
C LEU A 210 15.66 23.27 -1.18
N PRO A 211 14.66 24.15 -1.43
CA PRO A 211 13.63 24.46 -0.43
C PRO A 211 12.78 23.25 -0.02
N THR A 212 12.56 22.31 -0.95
CA THR A 212 11.85 21.06 -0.71
C THR A 212 12.70 19.87 -1.16
N LEU A 213 12.88 18.90 -0.27
CA LEU A 213 13.61 17.68 -0.58
C LEU A 213 12.77 16.78 -1.49
N ASN A 214 13.40 16.26 -2.55
CA ASN A 214 12.78 15.31 -3.47
C ASN A 214 13.22 13.88 -3.14
N TYR A 215 12.59 13.27 -2.13
CA TYR A 215 12.93 11.94 -1.63
C TYR A 215 12.98 10.86 -2.73
N ARG A 216 12.12 10.95 -3.74
CA ARG A 216 12.13 10.02 -4.88
C ARG A 216 13.40 10.11 -5.71
N LEU A 217 13.87 11.33 -6.01
CA LEU A 217 15.12 11.54 -6.73
C LEU A 217 16.31 11.02 -5.92
N MET A 218 16.31 11.27 -4.61
CA MET A 218 17.33 10.78 -3.69
C MET A 218 17.38 9.26 -3.65
N TRP A 219 16.21 8.62 -3.49
CA TRP A 219 16.08 7.16 -3.50
C TRP A 219 16.66 6.54 -4.78
N ILE A 220 16.23 7.01 -5.96
CA ILE A 220 16.69 6.49 -7.25
C ILE A 220 18.21 6.68 -7.40
N THR A 221 18.74 7.83 -6.98
CA THR A 221 20.17 8.13 -7.09
C THR A 221 21.00 7.22 -6.19
N LEU A 222 20.60 7.07 -4.92
CA LEU A 222 21.26 6.17 -3.97
C LEU A 222 21.19 4.72 -4.44
N GLN A 223 20.02 4.26 -4.87
CA GLN A 223 19.84 2.91 -5.38
C GLN A 223 20.77 2.62 -6.57
N ARG A 224 20.98 3.58 -7.47
CA ARG A 224 21.93 3.42 -8.59
C ARG A 224 23.37 3.36 -8.12
N HIS A 225 23.81 4.23 -7.21
CA HIS A 225 25.18 4.20 -6.68
C HIS A 225 25.46 2.93 -5.88
N ILE A 226 24.49 2.46 -5.09
CA ILE A 226 24.56 1.17 -4.37
C ILE A 226 24.67 0.00 -5.36
N ASN A 227 23.85 -0.01 -6.41
CA ASN A 227 23.90 -1.06 -7.44
C ASN A 227 25.16 -1.00 -8.32
N ASN A 228 25.82 0.16 -8.40
CA ASN A 228 27.08 0.36 -9.14
C ASN A 228 28.32 0.20 -8.24
N ASP A 229 28.17 -0.27 -7.00
CA ASP A 229 29.26 -0.47 -6.04
C ASP A 229 30.07 0.78 -5.69
N ASN A 230 29.47 1.97 -5.75
CA ASN A 230 30.12 3.25 -5.44
C ASN A 230 29.95 3.65 -3.95
N PHE A 231 30.72 3.00 -3.07
CA PHE A 231 30.65 3.25 -1.63
C PHE A 231 30.99 4.70 -1.27
N ASP A 232 32.04 5.27 -1.85
CA ASP A 232 32.53 6.62 -1.51
C ASP A 232 31.44 7.68 -1.70
N TRP A 233 30.65 7.57 -2.77
CA TRP A 233 29.54 8.49 -3.00
C TRP A 233 28.42 8.33 -1.98
N VAL A 234 28.08 7.09 -1.61
CA VAL A 234 27.06 6.80 -0.58
C VAL A 234 27.52 7.30 0.79
N MET A 235 28.80 7.14 1.11
CA MET A 235 29.42 7.68 2.33
C MET A 235 29.31 9.20 2.35
N ASN A 236 29.78 9.89 1.30
CA ASN A 236 29.68 11.34 1.18
C ASN A 236 28.23 11.83 1.36
N TYR A 237 27.27 11.17 0.71
CA TYR A 237 25.84 11.46 0.90
C TYR A 237 25.43 11.37 2.38
N TRP A 238 25.83 10.31 3.06
CA TRP A 238 25.50 10.09 4.47
C TRP A 238 26.11 11.17 5.36
N GLU A 239 27.34 11.60 5.10
CA GLU A 239 27.97 12.71 5.82
C GLU A 239 27.19 14.01 5.66
N TYR A 240 26.75 14.33 4.44
CA TYR A 240 25.91 15.49 4.17
C TYR A 240 24.53 15.37 4.81
N ALA A 241 23.93 14.19 4.79
CA ALA A 241 22.64 13.94 5.42
C ALA A 241 22.71 14.11 6.95
N ASP A 242 23.78 13.64 7.58
CA ASP A 242 24.01 13.77 9.01
C ASP A 242 24.21 15.24 9.42
N GLN A 243 24.99 15.98 8.65
CA GLN A 243 25.13 17.44 8.81
C GLN A 243 23.80 18.17 8.64
N TYR A 244 23.05 17.85 7.57
CA TYR A 244 21.75 18.46 7.30
C TYR A 244 20.75 18.22 8.44
N TYR A 245 20.70 17.00 8.95
CA TYR A 245 19.86 16.65 10.08
C TYR A 245 20.26 17.42 11.33
N SER A 246 21.55 17.38 11.66
CA SER A 246 22.11 17.97 12.88
C SER A 246 21.99 19.50 12.92
N PHE A 247 22.26 20.19 11.81
CA PHE A 247 22.35 21.65 11.79
C PHE A 247 21.09 22.36 11.30
N LYS A 248 20.23 21.69 10.51
CA LYS A 248 19.03 22.33 9.95
C LYS A 248 17.74 21.76 10.53
N LEU A 249 17.55 20.43 10.47
CA LEU A 249 16.28 19.82 10.86
C LEU A 249 16.03 19.82 12.37
N ILE A 250 17.06 19.63 13.21
CA ILE A 250 16.90 19.65 14.67
C ILE A 250 16.44 21.03 15.18
N HIS A 251 16.76 22.11 14.45
CA HIS A 251 16.42 23.48 14.80
C HIS A 251 15.17 24.00 14.08
N ASP A 252 14.55 23.20 13.21
CA ASP A 252 13.33 23.56 12.47
C ASP A 252 12.11 23.32 13.38
N ASN A 253 11.58 24.40 13.97
CA ASN A 253 10.47 24.38 14.95
C ASN A 253 9.08 24.25 14.30
N ASP A 254 8.98 23.64 13.11
CA ASP A 254 7.69 23.47 12.45
C ASP A 254 6.79 22.56 13.30
N LYS A 255 5.61 23.06 13.68
CA LYS A 255 4.61 22.27 14.41
C LYS A 255 4.17 21.10 13.51
N PRO A 256 4.13 19.85 14.02
CA PRO A 256 3.68 18.71 13.24
C PRO A 256 2.24 18.97 12.75
N GLN A 257 2.04 18.99 11.44
CA GLN A 257 0.69 18.97 10.86
C GLN A 257 0.32 17.50 10.68
N VAL A 258 -0.82 17.05 11.19
CA VAL A 258 -1.30 15.69 10.92
C VAL A 258 -2.20 15.77 9.69
N ARG A 259 -1.81 15.14 8.58
CA ARG A 259 -2.67 14.94 7.41
C ARG A 259 -2.73 13.45 7.10
N ASN A 260 -3.93 12.87 7.19
CA ASN A 260 -4.22 11.47 6.84
C ASN A 260 -3.36 10.42 7.59
N GLY A 261 -3.05 10.62 8.88
CA GLY A 261 -2.32 9.63 9.67
C GLY A 261 -0.82 9.49 9.32
N LEU A 262 -0.32 10.29 8.37
CA LEU A 262 1.09 10.41 8.06
C LEU A 262 1.72 11.50 8.92
N ILE A 263 2.88 11.19 9.48
CA ILE A 263 3.70 12.11 10.25
C ILE A 263 4.28 13.15 9.27
N ASP A 264 3.70 14.36 9.26
CA ASP A 264 4.16 15.48 8.43
C ASP A 264 5.26 16.30 9.16
N ASN A 265 5.98 15.68 10.11
CA ASN A 265 7.19 16.23 10.69
C ASN A 265 8.37 15.95 9.75
N LYS A 266 8.94 17.00 9.14
CA LYS A 266 10.09 16.90 8.22
C LYS A 266 11.24 16.08 8.82
N ARG A 267 11.47 16.20 10.13
CA ARG A 267 12.53 15.47 10.85
C ARG A 267 12.26 13.96 10.87
N GLU A 268 11.03 13.56 11.18
CA GLU A 268 10.65 12.16 11.24
C GLU A 268 10.60 11.55 9.84
N LYS A 269 10.04 12.25 8.84
CA LYS A 269 10.07 11.76 7.45
C LYS A 269 11.49 11.57 6.92
N PHE A 270 12.40 12.48 7.27
CA PHE A 270 13.81 12.32 6.93
C PHE A 270 14.42 11.11 7.61
N LYS A 271 14.11 10.85 8.89
CA LYS A 271 14.62 9.68 9.60
C LYS A 271 14.02 8.37 9.07
N GLU A 272 12.73 8.34 8.75
CA GLU A 272 12.04 7.23 8.09
C GLU A 272 12.76 6.83 6.78
N PHE A 273 13.10 7.82 5.94
CA PHE A 273 13.85 7.60 4.71
C PHE A 273 15.20 6.91 4.96
N HIS A 274 15.95 7.33 5.98
CA HIS A 274 17.26 6.75 6.29
C HIS A 274 17.17 5.36 6.90
N ILE A 275 16.08 5.06 7.62
CA ILE A 275 15.77 3.69 8.08
C ILE A 275 15.49 2.79 6.88
N ALA A 276 14.67 3.24 5.93
CA ALA A 276 14.41 2.52 4.69
C ALA A 276 15.68 2.32 3.85
N LEU A 277 16.58 3.33 3.80
CA LEU A 277 17.88 3.22 3.14
C LEU A 277 18.79 2.16 3.81
N GLY A 278 18.85 2.15 5.15
CA GLY A 278 19.58 1.13 5.91
C GLY A 278 19.06 -0.28 5.64
N ALA A 279 17.73 -0.43 5.57
CA ALA A 279 17.08 -1.66 5.14
C ALA A 279 17.41 -2.07 3.71
N PHE A 280 17.47 -1.12 2.78
CA PHE A 280 17.84 -1.39 1.39
C PHE A 280 19.30 -1.83 1.26
N LEU A 281 20.23 -1.25 2.03
CA LEU A 281 21.63 -1.68 2.08
C LEU A 281 21.76 -3.12 2.59
N LEU A 282 21.05 -3.45 3.67
CA LEU A 282 21.05 -4.82 4.20
C LEU A 282 20.43 -5.81 3.22
N TYR A 283 19.32 -5.44 2.58
CA TYR A 283 18.67 -6.24 1.54
C TYR A 283 19.58 -6.48 0.33
N SER A 284 20.40 -5.49 -0.03
CA SER A 284 21.37 -5.56 -1.14
C SER A 284 22.67 -6.30 -0.77
N GLY A 285 22.77 -6.87 0.44
CA GLY A 285 23.97 -7.57 0.91
C GLY A 285 25.16 -6.65 1.18
N LYS A 286 24.91 -5.38 1.54
CA LYS A 286 25.93 -4.35 1.84
C LYS A 286 26.06 -4.09 3.34
N ASP A 287 26.08 -5.15 4.15
CA ASP A 287 26.18 -5.08 5.61
C ASP A 287 27.48 -4.40 6.08
N GLY A 288 28.60 -4.65 5.40
CA GLY A 288 29.88 -3.99 5.69
C GLY A 288 29.84 -2.47 5.47
N TRP A 289 29.08 -1.99 4.47
CA TRP A 289 28.87 -0.56 4.24
C TRP A 289 27.99 0.04 5.32
N LEU A 290 26.88 -0.64 5.63
CA LEU A 290 25.95 -0.22 6.68
C LEU A 290 26.66 -0.05 8.02
N LYS A 291 27.55 -0.99 8.38
CA LYS A 291 28.37 -0.91 9.59
C LYS A 291 29.26 0.34 9.64
N GLN A 292 29.84 0.74 8.50
CA GLN A 292 30.67 1.95 8.44
C GLN A 292 29.82 3.21 8.56
N LEU A 293 28.69 3.28 7.84
CA LEU A 293 27.76 4.41 7.89
C LEU A 293 27.21 4.63 9.30
N MET A 294 26.82 3.57 10.00
CA MET A 294 26.29 3.67 11.37
C MET A 294 27.35 4.09 12.41
N ARG A 295 28.65 3.96 12.11
CA ARG A 295 29.76 4.42 12.97
C ARG A 295 30.23 5.83 12.64
N PHE A 296 29.70 6.42 11.58
CA PHE A 296 30.07 7.77 11.20
C PHE A 296 29.56 8.78 12.23
N THR A 297 30.43 9.71 12.62
CA THR A 297 30.09 10.87 13.44
C THR A 297 31.12 11.97 13.20
N ASN A 298 30.66 13.22 13.15
CA ASN A 298 31.51 14.40 12.96
C ASN A 298 31.49 15.34 14.18
N GLN A 299 30.91 14.89 15.31
CA GLN A 299 30.74 15.69 16.53
C GLN A 299 31.59 15.17 17.68
N LEU A 300 32.00 16.07 18.58
CA LEU A 300 32.59 15.73 19.86
C LEU A 300 31.73 16.34 21.00
N PRO A 301 31.10 15.55 21.88
CA PRO A 301 31.13 14.08 21.92
C PRO A 301 30.37 13.43 20.73
N PRO A 302 30.70 12.18 20.36
CA PRO A 302 30.05 11.46 19.26
C PRO A 302 28.53 11.44 19.34
N LYS A 303 27.85 11.92 18.30
CA LYS A 303 26.39 11.77 18.15
C LYS A 303 26.07 11.05 16.86
N TYR A 304 25.04 10.20 16.91
CA TYR A 304 24.62 9.34 15.80
C TYR A 304 23.15 9.59 15.46
N GLU A 305 22.82 10.81 15.07
CA GLU A 305 21.42 11.29 14.99
C GLU A 305 20.58 10.56 13.94
N LEU A 306 21.20 10.13 12.84
CA LEU A 306 20.55 9.34 11.79
C LEU A 306 20.37 7.86 12.13
N THR A 307 21.11 7.34 13.11
CA THR A 307 20.98 5.95 13.55
C THR A 307 19.91 5.81 14.64
N LEU A 308 19.56 4.56 14.92
CA LEU A 308 18.65 4.20 16.01
C LEU A 308 19.49 3.88 17.24
N CYS A 309 19.28 4.64 18.32
CA CYS A 309 20.20 4.67 19.45
C CYS A 309 19.63 4.05 20.73
N SER A 310 18.38 3.58 20.71
CA SER A 310 17.78 2.88 21.84
C SER A 310 16.78 1.82 21.40
N PHE A 311 16.55 0.83 22.27
CA PHE A 311 15.53 -0.19 22.04
C PHE A 311 14.14 0.45 21.92
N THR A 312 13.78 1.40 22.79
CA THR A 312 12.52 2.16 22.66
C THR A 312 12.36 2.79 21.27
N GLU A 313 13.38 3.51 20.78
CA GLU A 313 13.32 4.16 19.46
C GLU A 313 13.16 3.14 18.32
N ILE A 314 13.87 2.01 18.38
CA ILE A 314 13.73 0.93 17.40
C ILE A 314 12.30 0.37 17.41
N PHE A 315 11.72 0.19 18.59
CA PHE A 315 10.38 -0.37 18.75
C PHE A 315 9.29 0.61 18.29
N ASP A 316 9.44 1.90 18.56
CA ASP A 316 8.54 2.95 18.07
C ASP A 316 8.51 2.98 16.54
N TRP A 317 9.68 2.90 15.88
CA TRP A 317 9.76 2.81 14.42
C TRP A 317 9.14 1.50 13.89
N LEU A 318 9.29 0.39 14.61
CA LEU A 318 8.63 -0.87 14.25
C LEU A 318 7.10 -0.73 14.27
N ILE A 319 6.56 -0.06 15.29
CA ILE A 319 5.12 0.24 15.39
C ILE A 319 4.68 1.15 14.24
N HIS A 320 5.46 2.19 13.93
CA HIS A 320 5.20 3.10 12.81
C HIS A 320 5.07 2.37 11.47
N PHE A 321 6.07 1.55 11.11
CA PHE A 321 6.02 0.80 9.85
C PHE A 321 4.93 -0.29 9.84
N ASP A 322 4.61 -0.90 10.99
CA ASP A 322 3.47 -1.83 11.09
C ASP A 322 2.13 -1.08 10.91
N ASN A 323 1.99 0.15 11.38
CA ASN A 323 0.81 0.99 11.12
C ASN A 323 0.67 1.30 9.62
N LEU A 324 1.77 1.67 8.94
CA LEU A 324 1.76 1.93 7.50
C LEU A 324 1.28 0.72 6.69
N LEU A 325 1.59 -0.51 7.14
CA LEU A 325 1.18 -1.73 6.46
C LEU A 325 -0.27 -2.16 6.77
N GLN A 326 -0.75 -1.95 8.00
CA GLN A 326 -2.05 -2.44 8.47
C GLN A 326 -3.21 -1.49 8.11
N ASP A 327 -2.95 -0.20 7.93
CA ASP A 327 -3.98 0.77 7.57
C ASP A 327 -4.39 0.61 6.10
N ALA A 328 -5.69 0.32 5.88
CA ALA A 328 -6.24 0.16 4.54
C ALA A 328 -6.11 1.41 3.67
N SER A 329 -5.99 2.60 4.27
CA SER A 329 -5.75 3.85 3.55
C SER A 329 -4.32 4.00 3.03
N ASN A 330 -3.39 3.19 3.54
CA ASN A 330 -1.95 3.25 3.28
C ASN A 330 -1.44 2.12 2.37
N GLN A 331 -2.33 1.43 1.65
CA GLN A 331 -1.95 0.38 0.69
C GLN A 331 -0.96 0.92 -0.34
N PHE A 332 0.14 0.18 -0.57
CA PHE A 332 1.21 0.48 -1.54
C PHE A 332 2.10 1.69 -1.18
N ILE A 333 1.98 2.27 0.01
CA ILE A 333 2.83 3.42 0.39
C ILE A 333 4.32 3.03 0.40
N LEU A 334 4.67 1.87 0.97
CA LEU A 334 6.05 1.43 1.03
C LEU A 334 6.61 1.14 -0.38
N GLU A 335 5.82 0.53 -1.27
CA GLU A 335 6.18 0.30 -2.67
C GLU A 335 6.43 1.61 -3.43
N VAL A 336 5.56 2.61 -3.24
CA VAL A 336 5.63 3.89 -3.96
C VAL A 336 6.81 4.73 -3.48
N GLU A 337 7.02 4.80 -2.16
CA GLU A 337 8.04 5.66 -1.58
C GLU A 337 9.43 4.99 -1.57
N TYR A 338 9.48 3.68 -1.32
CA TYR A 338 10.72 2.92 -1.13
C TYR A 338 10.71 1.63 -1.98
N PRO A 339 10.86 1.72 -3.31
CA PRO A 339 10.89 0.53 -4.16
C PRO A 339 12.17 -0.30 -3.95
N PHE A 340 12.05 -1.40 -3.18
CA PHE A 340 13.14 -2.38 -2.95
C PHE A 340 13.41 -3.27 -4.16
N THR A 341 12.39 -3.53 -4.98
CA THR A 341 12.48 -4.42 -6.14
C THR A 341 12.14 -3.69 -7.44
N LYS A 342 12.62 -4.19 -8.58
CA LYS A 342 12.34 -3.61 -9.91
C LYS A 342 10.96 -3.98 -10.47
N HIS A 343 10.27 -4.94 -9.85
CA HIS A 343 9.01 -5.48 -10.32
C HIS A 343 7.90 -5.20 -9.30
N GLY A 344 6.80 -4.59 -9.75
CA GLY A 344 5.62 -4.38 -8.93
C GLY A 344 4.85 -5.69 -8.69
N GLY A 345 4.15 -5.78 -7.57
CA GLY A 345 3.35 -6.95 -7.21
C GLY A 345 2.70 -6.84 -5.84
N VAL A 346 1.68 -7.66 -5.58
CA VAL A 346 0.86 -7.62 -4.36
C VAL A 346 1.67 -7.83 -3.07
N GLN A 347 2.89 -8.38 -3.16
CA GLN A 347 3.76 -8.67 -2.02
C GLN A 347 4.87 -7.63 -1.80
N VAL A 348 4.99 -6.58 -2.62
CA VAL A 348 6.15 -5.67 -2.57
C VAL A 348 6.23 -4.91 -1.24
N ASP A 349 5.11 -4.43 -0.70
CA ASP A 349 5.04 -3.81 0.63
C ASP A 349 5.51 -4.76 1.74
N TYR A 350 5.13 -6.04 1.68
CA TYR A 350 5.57 -7.04 2.66
C TYR A 350 7.07 -7.33 2.56
N ILE A 351 7.65 -7.28 1.36
CA ILE A 351 9.10 -7.44 1.16
C ILE A 351 9.84 -6.23 1.74
N ALA A 352 9.38 -5.01 1.45
CA ALA A 352 9.96 -3.78 2.00
C ALA A 352 9.87 -3.76 3.53
N TYR A 353 8.68 -4.05 4.08
CA TYR A 353 8.47 -4.17 5.52
C TYR A 353 9.37 -5.24 6.15
N GLY A 354 9.47 -6.43 5.54
CA GLY A 354 10.36 -7.48 6.01
C GLY A 354 11.84 -7.06 6.03
N ALA A 355 12.29 -6.31 5.02
CA ALA A 355 13.64 -5.76 4.99
C ALA A 355 13.86 -4.69 6.07
N ILE A 356 12.86 -3.83 6.31
CA ILE A 356 12.89 -2.83 7.38
C ILE A 356 12.99 -3.51 8.74
N VAL A 357 12.18 -4.53 9.01
CA VAL A 357 12.23 -5.29 10.27
C VAL A 357 13.60 -5.94 10.47
N LYS A 358 14.22 -6.45 9.40
CA LYS A 358 15.61 -6.96 9.45
C LYS A 358 16.62 -5.87 9.79
N TYR A 359 16.47 -4.68 9.23
CA TYR A 359 17.33 -3.56 9.61
C TYR A 359 17.14 -3.12 11.07
N LEU A 360 15.90 -3.04 11.55
CA LEU A 360 15.61 -2.72 12.95
C LEU A 360 16.24 -3.77 13.90
N ALA A 361 16.12 -5.06 13.57
CA ALA A 361 16.81 -6.14 14.28
C ALA A 361 18.35 -5.99 14.21
N TYR A 362 18.89 -5.61 13.05
CA TYR A 362 20.32 -5.33 12.89
C TYR A 362 20.76 -4.16 13.78
N SER A 363 19.98 -3.08 13.86
CA SER A 363 20.24 -1.92 14.72
C SER A 363 20.20 -2.30 16.21
N MET A 364 19.29 -3.19 16.65
CA MET A 364 19.27 -3.66 18.04
C MET A 364 20.58 -4.33 18.44
N LEU A 365 21.14 -5.15 17.53
CA LEU A 365 22.42 -5.80 17.76
C LEU A 365 23.61 -4.82 17.73
N PHE A 366 23.40 -3.61 17.23
CA PHE A 366 24.41 -2.56 17.15
C PHE A 366 24.41 -1.61 18.35
N LEU A 367 23.32 -1.60 19.14
CA LEU A 367 23.18 -0.78 20.35
C LEU A 367 24.31 -1.00 21.37
N ASP A 368 24.85 -2.22 21.39
CA ASP A 368 25.90 -2.67 22.32
C ASP A 368 27.33 -2.48 21.75
N GLU A 369 27.45 -2.20 20.43
CA GLU A 369 28.75 -1.99 19.78
C GLU A 369 29.24 -0.53 19.87
N ILE A 370 28.35 0.42 20.18
CA ILE A 370 28.64 1.86 20.20
C ILE A 370 28.27 2.44 21.56
N ASP A 371 29.19 3.21 22.14
CA ASP A 371 28.87 4.00 23.34
C ASP A 371 28.01 5.21 22.95
N TYR A 372 26.70 5.10 23.15
CA TYR A 372 25.73 6.16 22.92
C TYR A 372 25.59 7.14 24.10
N ASN A 373 26.57 7.19 25.03
CA ASN A 373 26.57 7.95 26.30
C ASN A 373 26.19 9.45 26.24
N VAL A 374 25.97 10.03 25.07
CA VAL A 374 25.56 11.43 24.91
C VAL A 374 24.07 11.67 25.21
N ARG A 375 23.24 10.62 25.27
CA ARG A 375 21.79 10.74 25.55
C ARG A 375 21.37 10.49 27.01
N TYR A 376 22.31 10.27 27.94
CA TYR A 376 22.01 10.01 29.37
C TYR A 376 20.95 8.90 29.61
N MET A 377 20.88 7.90 28.73
CA MET A 377 19.96 6.76 28.83
C MET A 377 20.70 5.48 28.47
N ASP A 378 20.39 4.38 29.15
CA ASP A 378 20.86 3.05 28.76
C ASP A 378 20.18 2.65 27.42
N PRO A 379 20.95 2.46 26.33
CA PRO A 379 20.42 2.11 25.00
C PRO A 379 19.55 0.85 25.02
N MET A 380 19.80 -0.06 25.97
CA MET A 380 19.11 -1.34 26.05
C MET A 380 17.83 -1.31 26.88
N THR A 381 17.47 -0.15 27.43
CA THR A 381 16.21 0.04 28.17
C THR A 381 15.03 -0.30 27.27
N ALA A 382 14.25 -1.32 27.66
CA ALA A 382 13.05 -1.72 26.93
C ALA A 382 11.98 -0.62 26.97
N PRO A 383 11.13 -0.51 25.92
CA PRO A 383 9.94 0.33 25.98
C PRO A 383 9.04 -0.15 27.13
N LEU A 384 8.29 0.77 27.73
CA LEU A 384 7.32 0.41 28.77
C LEU A 384 6.15 -0.36 28.14
N PRO A 385 5.68 -1.46 28.75
CA PRO A 385 4.45 -2.12 28.31
C PRO A 385 3.27 -1.16 28.49
N CYS A 386 2.18 -1.40 27.76
CA CYS A 386 0.97 -0.61 27.92
C CYS A 386 0.37 -0.87 29.32
N THR A 387 0.08 0.18 30.08
CA THR A 387 -0.44 0.11 31.46
C THR A 387 -1.74 0.91 31.63
N SER A 388 -2.32 0.90 32.83
CA SER A 388 -3.56 1.63 33.18
C SER A 388 -3.49 3.14 32.92
N ASN A 389 -2.30 3.74 32.93
CA ASN A 389 -2.16 5.17 32.61
C ASN A 389 -2.36 5.46 31.12
N ASP A 390 -2.20 4.48 30.23
CA ASP A 390 -2.41 4.63 28.79
C ASP A 390 -3.91 4.52 28.40
N GLU A 391 -4.75 3.99 29.30
CA GLU A 391 -6.20 3.93 29.11
C GLU A 391 -6.82 5.33 29.09
N GLU A 392 -6.27 6.28 29.85
CA GLU A 392 -6.69 7.69 29.82
C GLU A 392 -6.48 8.34 28.43
N ASN A 393 -5.53 7.82 27.65
CA ASN A 393 -5.29 8.24 26.26
C ASN A 393 -6.08 7.42 25.22
N GLY A 394 -6.99 6.55 25.68
CA GLY A 394 -7.83 5.70 24.82
C GLY A 394 -7.11 4.47 24.26
N ILE A 395 -5.88 4.16 24.72
CA ILE A 395 -5.12 2.98 24.29
C ILE A 395 -5.50 1.80 25.17
N LYS A 396 -6.02 0.73 24.56
CA LYS A 396 -6.48 -0.46 25.28
C LYS A 396 -5.30 -1.39 25.56
N ILE A 397 -5.09 -1.73 26.84
CA ILE A 397 -3.94 -2.49 27.35
C ILE A 397 -3.74 -3.82 26.62
N ILE A 398 -4.80 -4.62 26.46
CA ILE A 398 -4.70 -5.98 25.89
C ILE A 398 -4.32 -5.99 24.42
N PRO A 399 -5.06 -5.32 23.50
CA PRO A 399 -4.69 -5.33 22.08
C PRO A 399 -3.34 -4.65 21.83
N ALA A 400 -2.99 -3.62 22.61
CA ALA A 400 -1.66 -2.99 22.53
C ALA A 400 -0.55 -3.96 22.93
N ASN A 401 -0.65 -4.60 24.10
CA ASN A 401 0.38 -5.54 24.56
C ASN A 401 0.44 -6.82 23.72
N LYS A 402 -0.68 -7.35 23.21
CA LYS A 402 -0.67 -8.47 22.23
C LYS A 402 0.05 -8.07 20.94
N ARG A 403 -0.17 -6.84 20.47
CA ARG A 403 0.55 -6.28 19.31
C ARG A 403 2.04 -6.15 19.62
N TYR A 404 2.42 -5.63 20.78
CA TYR A 404 3.82 -5.50 21.19
C TYR A 404 4.52 -6.86 21.24
N ILE A 405 3.87 -7.88 21.81
CA ILE A 405 4.38 -9.25 21.83
C ILE A 405 4.59 -9.78 20.39
N ARG A 406 3.61 -9.59 19.50
CA ARG A 406 3.74 -10.01 18.08
C ARG A 406 4.95 -9.38 17.41
N LEU A 407 5.12 -8.06 17.58
CA LEU A 407 6.22 -7.29 17.00
C LEU A 407 7.57 -7.70 17.59
N ALA A 408 7.66 -7.90 18.91
CA ALA A 408 8.86 -8.38 19.59
C ALA A 408 9.26 -9.79 19.12
N ILE A 409 8.30 -10.70 18.91
CA ILE A 409 8.56 -12.03 18.34
C ILE A 409 9.11 -11.92 16.91
N GLN A 410 8.59 -10.99 16.10
CA GLN A 410 9.05 -10.77 14.73
C GLN A 410 10.49 -10.23 14.68
N LEU A 411 10.82 -9.28 15.57
CA LEU A 411 12.20 -8.82 15.79
C LEU A 411 13.11 -9.98 16.19
N LYS A 412 12.70 -10.78 17.18
CA LYS A 412 13.45 -11.96 17.66
C LYS A 412 13.74 -12.94 16.53
N LYS A 413 12.74 -13.22 15.68
CA LYS A 413 12.92 -14.08 14.49
C LYS A 413 13.95 -13.49 13.53
N SER A 414 13.86 -12.18 13.25
CA SER A 414 14.77 -11.49 12.33
C SER A 414 16.21 -11.47 12.85
N ILE A 415 16.42 -11.28 14.16
CA ILE A 415 17.74 -11.41 14.81
C ILE A 415 18.35 -12.78 14.55
N ASN A 416 17.56 -13.85 14.70
CA ASN A 416 18.03 -15.22 14.45
C ASN A 416 18.40 -15.46 12.98
N GLU A 417 17.71 -14.82 12.03
CA GLU A 417 18.04 -14.89 10.60
C GLU A 417 19.32 -14.11 10.24
N ILE A 418 19.62 -13.02 10.94
CA ILE A 418 20.82 -12.19 10.68
C ILE A 418 22.12 -12.91 11.10
N LYS A 419 22.05 -13.90 12.01
CA LYS A 419 23.21 -14.66 12.51
C LYS A 419 24.10 -15.29 11.43
N THR A 420 23.57 -15.57 10.25
CA THR A 420 24.36 -16.16 9.14
C THR A 420 25.26 -15.14 8.44
N ILE A 421 25.12 -13.84 8.70
CA ILE A 421 25.69 -12.77 7.86
C ILE A 421 26.97 -12.15 8.47
N VAL A 422 27.16 -12.17 9.80
CA VAL A 422 28.30 -11.48 10.46
C VAL A 422 28.88 -12.30 11.61
N GLN A 423 30.21 -12.51 11.64
CA GLN A 423 30.92 -13.01 12.82
C GLN A 423 30.85 -11.96 13.94
N ARG A 424 30.11 -12.25 15.02
CA ARG A 424 29.94 -11.35 16.17
C ARG A 424 30.30 -12.04 17.49
N PRO A 425 30.67 -11.27 18.52
CA PRO A 425 30.78 -11.79 19.88
C PRO A 425 29.47 -12.45 20.35
N LEU A 426 29.55 -13.64 20.94
CA LEU A 426 28.40 -14.44 21.38
C LEU A 426 27.56 -13.78 22.50
N ASP A 427 28.14 -12.83 23.23
CA ASP A 427 27.53 -12.18 24.39
C ASP A 427 26.47 -11.13 24.01
N VAL A 428 26.73 -10.31 23.00
CA VAL A 428 25.82 -9.23 22.55
C VAL A 428 24.45 -9.79 22.17
N GLU A 429 24.44 -10.83 21.35
CA GLU A 429 23.21 -11.42 20.83
C GLU A 429 22.35 -12.02 21.96
N SER A 430 23.00 -12.69 22.92
CA SER A 430 22.32 -13.26 24.09
C SER A 430 21.67 -12.18 24.97
N ARG A 431 22.33 -11.01 25.13
CA ARG A 431 21.76 -9.85 25.84
C ARG A 431 20.54 -9.31 25.13
N VAL A 432 20.59 -9.15 23.80
CA VAL A 432 19.45 -8.64 23.01
C VAL A 432 18.26 -9.58 23.07
N LEU A 433 18.48 -10.88 22.90
CA LEU A 433 17.42 -11.88 23.01
C LEU A 433 16.80 -11.90 24.41
N LYS A 434 17.63 -11.77 25.45
CA LYS A 434 17.15 -11.69 26.83
C LYS A 434 16.29 -10.44 27.07
N ALA A 435 16.72 -9.26 26.60
CA ALA A 435 15.95 -8.03 26.72
C ALA A 435 14.58 -8.12 26.04
N LEU A 436 14.50 -8.77 24.87
CA LEU A 436 13.24 -9.05 24.19
C LEU A 436 12.36 -10.03 24.98
N ASP A 437 12.94 -11.07 25.56
CA ASP A 437 12.21 -12.05 26.37
C ASP A 437 11.67 -11.43 27.67
N ASP A 438 12.46 -10.57 28.33
CA ASP A 438 12.05 -9.81 29.51
C ASP A 438 10.90 -8.86 29.15
N PHE A 439 10.99 -8.11 28.04
CA PHE A 439 9.90 -7.25 27.56
C PHE A 439 8.62 -8.02 27.21
N ILE A 440 8.73 -9.17 26.53
CA ILE A 440 7.58 -10.05 26.26
C ILE A 440 6.94 -10.53 27.56
N LYS A 441 7.75 -10.86 28.57
CA LYS A 441 7.26 -11.28 29.88
C LYS A 441 6.52 -10.14 30.58
N GLU A 442 7.06 -8.93 30.58
CA GLU A 442 6.40 -7.75 31.15
C GLU A 442 5.05 -7.45 30.47
N CYS A 443 4.99 -7.52 29.13
CA CYS A 443 3.74 -7.38 28.38
C CYS A 443 2.72 -8.47 28.77
N ASN A 444 3.16 -9.71 28.96
CA ASN A 444 2.30 -10.81 29.39
C ASN A 444 1.81 -10.63 30.82
N ASP A 445 2.66 -10.12 31.73
CA ASP A 445 2.29 -9.87 33.11
C ASP A 445 1.31 -8.68 33.22
N ALA A 446 1.43 -7.67 32.34
CA ALA A 446 0.42 -6.63 32.17
C ALA A 446 -0.93 -7.18 31.70
N ILE A 447 -0.94 -8.21 30.84
CA ILE A 447 -2.17 -8.90 30.40
C ILE A 447 -2.77 -9.80 31.51
N LYS A 448 -1.96 -10.35 32.42
CA LYS A 448 -2.43 -11.30 33.47
C LYS A 448 -3.23 -10.66 34.60
N LYS A 449 -3.16 -9.33 34.79
CA LYS A 449 -4.08 -8.61 35.68
C LYS A 449 -5.48 -8.59 35.04
N LYS A 450 -6.20 -9.72 35.11
CA LYS A 450 -7.55 -9.90 34.54
C LYS A 450 -8.60 -9.50 35.57
N GLU A 451 -9.48 -8.57 35.20
CA GLU A 451 -10.76 -8.36 35.87
C GLU A 451 -11.90 -8.97 35.03
N TRP A 452 -12.87 -9.61 35.71
CA TRP A 452 -14.04 -10.20 35.08
C TRP A 452 -15.02 -9.09 34.68
N SER A 453 -15.46 -9.07 33.42
CA SER A 453 -16.37 -8.02 32.95
C SER A 453 -17.82 -8.36 33.30
N GLU A 454 -18.40 -7.64 34.28
CA GLU A 454 -19.82 -7.76 34.60
C GLU A 454 -20.72 -7.32 33.44
N GLU A 455 -20.28 -6.34 32.64
CA GLU A 455 -21.02 -5.86 31.47
C GLU A 455 -21.16 -6.93 30.39
N LYS A 456 -20.06 -7.62 30.03
CA LYS A 456 -20.09 -8.70 29.04
C LYS A 456 -20.86 -9.93 29.53
N GLU A 457 -20.74 -10.26 30.82
CA GLU A 457 -21.52 -11.35 31.42
C GLU A 457 -23.02 -11.08 31.26
N ASN A 458 -23.47 -9.87 31.59
CA ASN A 458 -24.87 -9.48 31.44
C ASN A 458 -25.30 -9.48 29.97
N LEU A 459 -24.45 -9.01 29.05
CA LEU A 459 -24.72 -9.05 27.62
C LEU A 459 -24.95 -10.48 27.10
N ILE A 460 -24.11 -11.44 27.51
CA ILE A 460 -24.26 -12.85 27.14
C ILE A 460 -25.57 -13.41 27.70
N LYS A 461 -25.90 -13.13 28.97
CA LYS A 461 -27.15 -13.58 29.60
C LYS A 461 -28.39 -13.03 28.88
N ASP A 462 -28.37 -11.75 28.55
CA ASP A 462 -29.47 -11.07 27.86
C ASP A 462 -29.67 -11.62 26.44
N GLN A 463 -28.58 -11.78 25.68
CA GLN A 463 -28.63 -12.29 24.32
C GLN A 463 -29.05 -13.75 24.24
N LEU A 464 -28.56 -14.62 25.15
CA LEU A 464 -29.02 -16.01 25.26
C LEU A 464 -30.53 -16.09 25.52
N THR A 465 -31.03 -15.25 26.42
CA THR A 465 -32.46 -15.18 26.75
C THR A 465 -33.29 -14.69 25.57
N PHE A 466 -32.82 -13.64 24.89
CA PHE A 466 -33.47 -13.09 23.71
C PHE A 466 -33.57 -14.11 22.58
N GLU A 467 -32.45 -14.76 22.23
CA GLU A 467 -32.41 -15.74 21.14
C GLU A 467 -33.24 -16.99 21.45
N PHE A 468 -33.24 -17.45 22.70
CA PHE A 468 -34.10 -18.55 23.11
C PHE A 468 -35.59 -18.20 22.93
N ASN A 469 -36.03 -17.06 23.45
CA ASN A 469 -37.43 -16.63 23.32
C ASN A 469 -37.86 -16.44 21.85
N ARG A 470 -36.94 -15.95 21.01
CA ARG A 470 -37.16 -15.79 19.56
C ARG A 470 -37.32 -17.13 18.87
N GLN A 471 -36.40 -18.08 19.09
CA GLN A 471 -36.33 -19.33 18.33
C GLN A 471 -37.28 -20.43 18.85
N VAL A 472 -37.67 -20.38 20.13
CA VAL A 472 -38.61 -21.34 20.74
C VAL A 472 -39.97 -21.38 20.04
N ASN A 473 -40.38 -20.30 19.37
CA ASN A 473 -41.61 -20.26 18.58
C ASN A 473 -41.63 -21.20 17.36
N SER A 474 -40.46 -21.69 16.94
CA SER A 474 -40.35 -22.71 15.89
C SER A 474 -40.76 -24.12 16.34
N LEU A 475 -40.89 -24.36 17.65
CA LEU A 475 -41.29 -25.63 18.22
C LEU A 475 -42.83 -25.73 18.34
N ILE A 476 -43.35 -26.96 18.33
CA ILE A 476 -44.77 -27.22 18.61
C ILE A 476 -45.00 -27.11 20.11
N GLN A 477 -45.77 -26.10 20.52
CA GLN A 477 -46.07 -25.83 21.92
C GLN A 477 -47.54 -26.12 22.24
N LYS A 478 -47.92 -26.00 23.52
CA LYS A 478 -49.31 -26.23 23.96
C LYS A 478 -50.34 -25.45 23.14
N LYS A 479 -50.04 -24.21 22.76
CA LYS A 479 -50.92 -23.35 21.94
C LYS A 479 -51.29 -23.96 20.58
N ASP A 480 -50.42 -24.82 20.04
CA ASP A 480 -50.60 -25.42 18.72
C ASP A 480 -51.44 -26.72 18.78
N SER A 481 -51.52 -27.35 19.96
CA SER A 481 -52.17 -28.64 20.21
C SER A 481 -53.45 -28.51 21.04
N SER A 482 -54.47 -29.32 20.73
CA SER A 482 -55.69 -29.44 21.55
C SER A 482 -55.71 -30.73 22.38
N LEU A 483 -54.56 -31.42 22.51
CA LEU A 483 -54.41 -32.61 23.34
C LEU A 483 -54.65 -32.27 24.82
N SER A 484 -55.66 -32.88 25.44
CA SER A 484 -56.04 -32.60 26.84
C SER A 484 -55.28 -33.47 27.85
N TYR A 485 -55.02 -34.75 27.53
CA TYR A 485 -54.34 -35.71 28.39
C TYR A 485 -53.27 -36.48 27.62
N GLY A 486 -52.07 -36.61 28.17
CA GLY A 486 -50.94 -37.27 27.51
C GLY A 486 -49.88 -37.74 28.50
N ILE A 487 -49.07 -38.71 28.07
CA ILE A 487 -47.91 -39.22 28.81
C ILE A 487 -46.81 -38.15 28.74
N GLU A 488 -46.24 -37.80 29.89
CA GLU A 488 -45.15 -36.84 29.98
C GLU A 488 -43.78 -37.54 29.96
N GLU A 489 -43.00 -37.32 28.92
CA GLU A 489 -41.59 -37.73 28.88
C GLU A 489 -40.70 -36.53 29.23
N LYS A 490 -39.98 -36.61 30.36
CA LYS A 490 -38.95 -35.61 30.71
C LYS A 490 -37.69 -35.85 29.91
N LYS A 491 -37.18 -34.80 29.26
CA LYS A 491 -35.93 -34.82 28.47
C LYS A 491 -35.12 -33.55 28.73
N THR A 492 -33.83 -33.63 28.41
CA THR A 492 -32.88 -32.52 28.56
C THR A 492 -32.14 -32.32 27.24
N ALA A 493 -32.00 -31.06 26.82
CA ALA A 493 -31.20 -30.68 25.68
C ALA A 493 -30.00 -29.84 26.15
N LYS A 494 -28.80 -30.22 25.70
CA LYS A 494 -27.54 -29.54 26.01
C LYS A 494 -26.87 -29.08 24.71
N SER A 495 -26.14 -27.98 24.77
CA SER A 495 -25.30 -27.46 23.70
C SER A 495 -24.04 -26.86 24.30
N LYS A 496 -22.91 -27.02 23.61
CA LYS A 496 -21.59 -26.64 24.09
C LYS A 496 -20.79 -25.96 22.98
N VAL A 497 -20.23 -24.80 23.27
CA VAL A 497 -19.40 -24.02 22.33
C VAL A 497 -18.13 -23.56 23.06
N ARG A 498 -16.99 -23.57 22.35
CA ARG A 498 -15.74 -23.03 22.86
C ARG A 498 -15.83 -21.50 22.91
N ILE A 499 -15.53 -20.92 24.06
CA ILE A 499 -15.54 -19.46 24.27
C ILE A 499 -14.11 -18.96 24.43
N ASP A 500 -13.78 -17.84 23.80
CA ASP A 500 -12.46 -17.21 23.98
C ASP A 500 -12.47 -16.43 25.30
N SER A 501 -11.33 -16.42 25.99
CA SER A 501 -11.07 -15.52 27.11
C SER A 501 -11.43 -14.05 26.79
N ASN A 502 -11.27 -13.61 25.55
CA ASN A 502 -11.57 -12.24 25.14
C ASN A 502 -13.09 -11.90 25.22
N ASP A 503 -13.97 -12.91 25.14
CA ASP A 503 -15.42 -12.73 25.22
C ASP A 503 -15.94 -12.51 26.65
N ILE A 504 -15.09 -12.77 27.67
CA ILE A 504 -15.49 -12.81 29.09
C ILE A 504 -14.76 -11.76 29.94
N TYR A 505 -13.46 -11.57 29.72
CA TYR A 505 -12.65 -10.66 30.55
C TYR A 505 -12.67 -9.21 30.04
N GLU A 506 -12.38 -8.25 30.92
CA GLU A 506 -12.23 -6.83 30.55
C GLU A 506 -11.04 -6.60 29.60
N GLY A 507 -11.12 -5.54 28.78
CA GLY A 507 -9.98 -5.05 27.97
C GLY A 507 -9.95 -5.41 26.47
N ASP A 508 -10.92 -6.20 25.96
CA ASP A 508 -11.05 -6.50 24.52
C ASP A 508 -12.47 -6.24 24.02
N TYR A 509 -12.65 -5.71 22.81
CA TYR A 509 -13.98 -5.42 22.22
C TYR A 509 -14.43 -6.51 21.23
N ARG A 510 -13.63 -7.57 21.10
CA ARG A 510 -14.05 -8.75 20.35
C ARG A 510 -15.09 -9.49 21.17
N TYR A 511 -16.33 -9.35 20.72
CA TYR A 511 -17.43 -10.25 21.04
C TYR A 511 -17.58 -11.21 19.86
N SER A 512 -17.48 -12.51 20.11
CA SER A 512 -17.75 -13.55 19.12
C SER A 512 -19.14 -13.34 18.51
N ILE A 513 -19.18 -12.86 17.27
CA ILE A 513 -20.43 -12.50 16.59
C ILE A 513 -21.30 -13.76 16.46
N ASN A 514 -22.56 -13.66 16.88
CA ASN A 514 -23.58 -14.72 16.81
C ASN A 514 -23.30 -15.96 17.67
N LEU A 515 -22.44 -15.89 18.68
CA LEU A 515 -22.15 -17.02 19.57
C LEU A 515 -23.42 -17.60 20.21
N GLU A 516 -24.28 -16.74 20.71
CA GLU A 516 -25.55 -17.03 21.38
C GLU A 516 -26.56 -17.59 20.39
N VAL A 517 -26.61 -17.01 19.19
CA VAL A 517 -27.48 -17.48 18.11
C VAL A 517 -27.13 -18.93 17.77
N VAL A 518 -25.85 -19.25 17.63
CA VAL A 518 -25.37 -20.59 17.25
C VAL A 518 -25.64 -21.59 18.37
N ILE A 519 -25.29 -21.27 19.62
CA ILE A 519 -25.47 -22.21 20.74
C ILE A 519 -26.95 -22.51 20.99
N ILE A 520 -27.82 -21.50 20.92
CA ILE A 520 -29.28 -21.65 21.05
C ILE A 520 -29.86 -22.40 19.85
N SER A 521 -29.43 -22.10 18.61
CA SER A 521 -29.90 -22.82 17.42
C SER A 521 -29.59 -24.31 17.50
N SER A 522 -28.39 -24.66 17.96
CA SER A 522 -27.97 -26.04 18.22
C SER A 522 -28.86 -26.72 19.28
N LEU A 523 -29.13 -26.01 20.38
CA LEU A 523 -30.00 -26.48 21.45
C LEU A 523 -31.45 -26.73 20.99
N ILE A 524 -32.05 -25.78 20.25
CA ILE A 524 -33.39 -25.93 19.69
C ILE A 524 -33.45 -27.06 18.66
N ARG A 525 -32.41 -27.20 17.84
CA ARG A 525 -32.30 -28.30 16.87
C ARG A 525 -32.25 -29.66 17.54
N ASN A 526 -31.56 -29.80 18.67
CA ASN A 526 -31.55 -31.05 19.45
C ASN A 526 -32.95 -31.43 19.95
N ILE A 527 -33.77 -30.44 20.34
CA ILE A 527 -35.17 -30.66 20.71
C ILE A 527 -36.00 -31.06 19.49
N GLN A 528 -35.82 -30.40 18.35
CA GLN A 528 -36.50 -30.75 17.09
C GLN A 528 -36.17 -32.18 16.65
N ILE A 529 -34.91 -32.61 16.75
CA ILE A 529 -34.50 -33.98 16.45
C ILE A 529 -35.24 -34.96 17.37
N ALA A 530 -35.25 -34.71 18.68
CA ALA A 530 -35.97 -35.55 19.64
C ALA A 530 -37.48 -35.61 19.36
N TYR A 531 -38.08 -34.50 18.91
CA TYR A 531 -39.47 -34.44 18.48
C TYR A 531 -39.73 -35.25 17.20
N ASN A 532 -38.86 -35.13 16.19
CA ASN A 532 -38.97 -35.87 14.93
C ASN A 532 -38.90 -37.38 15.14
N HIS A 533 -38.07 -37.83 16.08
CA HIS A 533 -37.93 -39.24 16.41
C HIS A 533 -39.26 -39.88 16.86
N LEU A 534 -40.19 -39.12 17.46
CA LEU A 534 -41.53 -39.64 17.79
C LEU A 534 -42.26 -40.15 16.55
N PHE A 535 -42.19 -39.41 15.45
CA PHE A 535 -42.90 -39.79 14.22
C PHE A 535 -42.13 -40.86 13.45
N LEU A 536 -40.80 -40.94 13.58
CA LEU A 536 -40.04 -42.04 12.98
C LEU A 536 -40.35 -43.39 13.63
N LEU A 537 -40.59 -43.41 14.94
CA LEU A 537 -40.87 -44.64 15.70
C LEU A 537 -42.34 -45.09 15.62
N ASN A 538 -43.27 -44.18 15.30
CA ASN A 538 -44.70 -44.48 15.19
C ASN A 538 -45.12 -44.86 13.76
N HIS A 539 -46.01 -45.86 13.64
CA HIS A 539 -46.54 -46.32 12.36
C HIS A 539 -47.37 -45.24 11.66
N THR A 540 -46.99 -44.91 10.43
CA THR A 540 -47.72 -43.99 9.53
C THR A 540 -49.06 -44.62 9.12
N SER A 541 -50.15 -43.85 9.18
CA SER A 541 -51.44 -44.32 8.67
C SER A 541 -51.46 -44.41 7.15
N LEU A 542 -50.78 -43.48 6.47
CA LEU A 542 -50.62 -43.42 5.02
C LEU A 542 -49.31 -42.71 4.66
N ASN A 543 -48.70 -43.15 3.55
CA ASN A 543 -47.50 -42.55 2.99
C ASN A 543 -47.76 -42.17 1.52
N TYR A 544 -47.60 -40.90 1.20
CA TYR A 544 -47.64 -40.39 -0.18
C TYR A 544 -46.28 -39.83 -0.58
N THR A 545 -45.96 -39.91 -1.87
CA THR A 545 -44.79 -39.26 -2.44
C THR A 545 -45.21 -38.25 -3.50
N ILE A 546 -44.83 -36.97 -3.32
CA ILE A 546 -45.17 -35.89 -4.26
C ILE A 546 -43.94 -35.04 -4.62
N ARG A 547 -44.06 -34.23 -5.67
CA ARG A 547 -43.09 -33.18 -6.02
C ARG A 547 -43.35 -31.92 -5.20
N TYR A 548 -42.31 -31.11 -4.99
CA TYR A 548 -42.46 -29.81 -4.32
C TYR A 548 -43.49 -28.90 -5.02
N ALA A 549 -43.53 -28.90 -6.36
CA ALA A 549 -44.51 -28.14 -7.13
C ALA A 549 -45.98 -28.57 -6.88
N ASP A 550 -46.19 -29.80 -6.41
CA ASP A 550 -47.53 -30.38 -6.24
C ASP A 550 -48.04 -30.26 -4.79
N ILE A 551 -47.38 -29.50 -3.91
CA ILE A 551 -47.82 -29.31 -2.52
C ILE A 551 -49.22 -28.69 -2.44
N GLU A 552 -49.48 -27.60 -3.18
CA GLU A 552 -50.79 -26.95 -3.20
C GLU A 552 -51.93 -27.89 -3.66
N PRO A 553 -51.82 -28.57 -4.82
CA PRO A 553 -52.86 -29.51 -5.25
C PRO A 553 -53.01 -30.72 -4.32
N ALA A 554 -51.93 -31.23 -3.73
CA ALA A 554 -51.99 -32.32 -2.76
C ALA A 554 -52.78 -31.94 -1.50
N LEU A 555 -52.49 -30.76 -0.92
CA LEU A 555 -53.18 -30.27 0.27
C LEU A 555 -54.66 -29.93 -0.02
N LYS A 556 -54.99 -29.46 -1.22
CA LYS A 556 -56.39 -29.24 -1.65
C LYS A 556 -57.18 -30.55 -1.75
N LYS A 557 -56.60 -31.62 -2.32
CA LYS A 557 -57.26 -32.94 -2.44
C LYS A 557 -57.54 -33.60 -1.09
N LEU A 558 -56.78 -33.25 -0.05
CA LEU A 558 -56.97 -33.78 1.31
C LEU A 558 -58.16 -33.17 2.06
N CYS A 559 -58.74 -32.06 1.58
CA CYS A 559 -59.92 -31.39 2.16
C CYS A 559 -59.81 -31.14 3.68
N LEU A 560 -58.68 -30.58 4.11
CA LEU A 560 -58.37 -30.37 5.54
C LEU A 560 -59.27 -29.31 6.18
N SER A 561 -59.85 -29.60 7.35
CA SER A 561 -60.57 -28.65 8.22
C SER A 561 -59.70 -28.16 9.39
N GLU A 562 -60.21 -27.21 10.18
CA GLU A 562 -59.52 -26.60 11.34
C GLU A 562 -59.11 -27.59 12.44
N GLN A 563 -59.67 -28.80 12.43
CA GLN A 563 -59.34 -29.87 13.37
C GLN A 563 -57.96 -30.51 13.09
N TYR A 564 -57.36 -30.24 11.93
CA TYR A 564 -56.07 -30.80 11.53
C TYR A 564 -54.94 -29.78 11.68
N THR A 565 -53.74 -30.31 11.91
CA THR A 565 -52.47 -29.59 11.83
C THR A 565 -51.63 -30.18 10.71
N VAL A 566 -51.07 -29.30 9.88
CA VAL A 566 -50.09 -29.63 8.85
C VAL A 566 -48.72 -29.17 9.32
N ILE A 567 -47.78 -30.09 9.42
CA ILE A 567 -46.41 -29.82 9.84
C ILE A 567 -45.47 -30.06 8.67
N GLY A 568 -44.84 -29.00 8.16
CA GLY A 568 -43.76 -29.11 7.18
C GLY A 568 -42.44 -29.36 7.90
N PHE A 569 -41.96 -30.60 7.94
CA PHE A 569 -40.60 -30.93 8.37
C PHE A 569 -39.66 -30.74 7.19
N GLY A 570 -38.71 -29.82 7.30
CA GLY A 570 -37.68 -29.60 6.25
C GLY A 570 -38.25 -29.19 4.89
N VAL A 571 -39.54 -28.85 4.83
CA VAL A 571 -40.26 -28.35 3.66
C VAL A 571 -40.99 -27.11 4.12
N GLU A 572 -40.58 -25.95 3.63
CA GLU A 572 -41.29 -24.72 3.89
C GLU A 572 -42.58 -24.70 3.06
N ILE A 573 -43.73 -24.72 3.74
CA ILE A 573 -45.04 -24.46 3.13
C ILE A 573 -45.20 -22.94 3.05
N PRO A 574 -45.21 -22.34 1.83
CA PRO A 574 -45.34 -20.91 1.65
C PRO A 574 -46.60 -20.35 2.32
N GLN A 575 -46.49 -19.15 2.89
CA GLN A 575 -47.60 -18.49 3.58
C GLN A 575 -48.83 -18.26 2.67
N SER A 576 -48.59 -18.07 1.37
CA SER A 576 -49.63 -17.95 0.34
C SER A 576 -50.47 -19.23 0.14
N ILE A 577 -49.89 -20.40 0.46
CA ILE A 577 -50.60 -21.68 0.46
C ILE A 577 -51.24 -21.89 1.83
N ALA A 578 -50.50 -21.63 2.91
CA ALA A 578 -50.97 -21.81 4.28
C ALA A 578 -52.27 -21.03 4.57
N GLN A 579 -52.40 -19.78 4.09
CA GLN A 579 -53.60 -18.96 4.28
C GLN A 579 -54.85 -19.48 3.55
N LYS A 580 -54.68 -20.32 2.52
CA LYS A 580 -55.79 -20.89 1.74
C LYS A 580 -56.31 -22.20 2.34
N ILE A 581 -55.65 -22.74 3.37
CA ILE A 581 -55.99 -24.01 4.00
C ILE A 581 -56.61 -23.72 5.38
N PRO A 582 -57.77 -24.31 5.71
CA PRO A 582 -58.41 -24.12 7.02
C PRO A 582 -57.61 -24.70 8.20
N ALA A 583 -56.74 -25.67 7.96
CA ALA A 583 -55.93 -26.34 8.97
C ALA A 583 -54.79 -25.46 9.50
N ASN A 584 -54.33 -25.73 10.73
CA ASN A 584 -53.19 -25.03 11.32
C ASN A 584 -51.88 -25.48 10.65
N VAL A 585 -51.12 -24.57 10.06
CA VAL A 585 -49.87 -24.88 9.35
C VAL A 585 -48.65 -24.43 10.16
N LYS A 586 -47.71 -25.35 10.37
CA LYS A 586 -46.43 -25.09 11.05
C LYS A 586 -45.26 -25.63 10.24
N ASN A 587 -44.27 -24.78 10.00
CA ASN A 587 -43.01 -25.18 9.37
C ASN A 587 -41.96 -25.40 10.47
N ILE A 588 -41.29 -26.56 10.44
CA ILE A 588 -40.23 -26.94 11.37
C ILE A 588 -38.98 -27.26 10.55
N VAL A 589 -37.85 -26.70 10.96
CA VAL A 589 -36.56 -26.97 10.33
C VAL A 589 -36.16 -28.41 10.64
N ALA A 590 -35.96 -29.23 9.60
CA ALA A 590 -35.53 -30.61 9.71
C ALA A 590 -34.77 -31.05 8.45
N HIS A 591 -33.99 -32.13 8.54
CA HIS A 591 -33.28 -32.71 7.39
C HIS A 591 -34.17 -33.55 6.47
N ASN A 592 -35.29 -34.03 6.99
CA ASN A 592 -36.23 -34.81 6.21
C ASN A 592 -37.15 -33.85 5.46
N SER A 593 -37.35 -34.03 4.15
CA SER A 593 -38.32 -33.27 3.37
C SER A 593 -39.69 -33.95 3.39
N GLU A 594 -40.44 -33.76 4.49
CA GLU A 594 -41.72 -34.44 4.70
C GLU A 594 -42.79 -33.48 5.25
N ILE A 595 -44.04 -33.65 4.85
CA ILE A 595 -45.21 -32.98 5.43
C ILE A 595 -46.00 -34.01 6.23
N LEU A 596 -46.23 -33.76 7.51
CA LEU A 596 -47.07 -34.58 8.38
C LEU A 596 -48.42 -33.91 8.62
N ILE A 597 -49.49 -34.70 8.60
CA ILE A 597 -50.85 -34.21 8.81
C ILE A 597 -51.53 -35.08 9.87
N LEU A 598 -52.02 -34.44 10.92
CA LEU A 598 -52.63 -35.12 12.06
C LEU A 598 -53.72 -34.26 12.71
N ASN A 599 -54.59 -34.89 13.49
CA ASN A 599 -55.60 -34.17 14.27
C ASN A 599 -54.94 -33.38 15.41
N ARG A 600 -55.39 -32.13 15.64
CA ARG A 600 -54.91 -31.26 16.74
C ARG A 600 -55.04 -31.92 18.11
N GLY A 601 -56.05 -32.76 18.30
CA GLY A 601 -56.27 -33.52 19.53
C GLY A 601 -55.24 -34.63 19.76
N MET A 602 -54.46 -35.00 18.75
CA MET A 602 -53.41 -36.03 18.81
C MET A 602 -52.00 -35.45 18.62
N LEU A 603 -51.86 -34.12 18.54
CA LEU A 603 -50.59 -33.45 18.29
C LEU A 603 -49.72 -33.42 19.56
N PRO A 604 -48.58 -34.13 19.60
CA PRO A 604 -47.65 -34.01 20.71
C PRO A 604 -47.08 -32.59 20.77
N TYR A 605 -46.80 -32.09 21.97
CA TYR A 605 -46.24 -30.76 22.14
C TYR A 605 -45.18 -30.73 23.23
N ILE A 606 -44.35 -29.69 23.16
CA ILE A 606 -43.24 -29.45 24.09
C ILE A 606 -43.68 -28.42 25.13
N SER A 607 -43.31 -28.67 26.39
CA SER A 607 -43.45 -27.72 27.50
C SER A 607 -42.13 -27.63 28.26
N PHE A 608 -41.65 -26.42 28.52
CA PHE A 608 -40.40 -26.23 29.27
C PHE A 608 -40.64 -26.34 30.77
N ILE A 609 -39.67 -26.92 31.48
CA ILE A 609 -39.77 -27.11 32.93
C ILE A 609 -38.51 -26.62 33.62
N ARG A 610 -38.68 -26.18 34.86
CA ARG A 610 -37.56 -25.95 35.78
C ARG A 610 -37.38 -27.18 36.64
N ASP A 611 -36.15 -27.65 36.71
CA ASP A 611 -35.75 -28.69 37.65
C ASP A 611 -34.59 -28.14 38.49
N ASN A 612 -34.67 -28.31 39.81
CA ASN A 612 -33.67 -27.77 40.75
C ASN A 612 -32.52 -28.76 40.98
N THR A 613 -32.50 -29.90 40.28
CA THR A 613 -31.51 -30.97 40.44
C THR A 613 -30.38 -30.94 39.40
N ASN A 614 -30.21 -29.81 38.69
CA ASN A 614 -29.26 -29.68 37.58
C ASN A 614 -27.83 -29.39 38.04
N GLU A 615 -26.83 -29.89 37.28
CA GLU A 615 -25.39 -29.62 37.48
C GLU A 615 -24.95 -28.19 37.08
N LEU A 616 -25.82 -27.47 36.36
CA LEU A 616 -25.61 -26.12 35.83
C LEU A 616 -26.50 -25.11 36.56
N THR A 617 -26.05 -23.86 36.67
CA THR A 617 -26.77 -22.80 37.38
C THR A 617 -27.85 -22.17 36.48
N PRO A 618 -29.00 -21.75 37.01
CA PRO A 618 -30.00 -21.01 36.24
C PRO A 618 -29.39 -19.73 35.67
N LEU A 619 -29.75 -19.36 34.43
CA LEU A 619 -29.22 -18.17 33.77
C LEU A 619 -29.63 -16.86 34.49
N ASP A 620 -30.84 -16.83 35.05
CA ASP A 620 -31.41 -15.71 35.82
C ASP A 620 -32.45 -16.22 36.83
N ASP A 621 -32.47 -15.62 38.01
CA ASP A 621 -33.43 -15.83 39.10
C ASP A 621 -34.86 -15.44 38.69
N LYS A 622 -35.01 -14.54 37.71
CA LYS A 622 -36.32 -14.02 37.24
C LYS A 622 -37.05 -14.91 36.25
N GLY A 623 -36.53 -16.10 35.99
CA GLY A 623 -37.34 -17.18 35.46
C GLY A 623 -37.09 -17.62 34.03
N SER A 624 -35.84 -17.53 33.59
CA SER A 624 -35.37 -18.25 32.41
C SER A 624 -35.53 -19.77 32.58
N PHE A 625 -35.72 -20.49 31.48
CA PHE A 625 -35.66 -21.97 31.44
C PHE A 625 -34.25 -22.48 31.16
N LEU A 626 -33.30 -21.58 30.88
CA LEU A 626 -31.92 -21.89 30.53
C LEU A 626 -31.04 -22.05 31.77
N TYR A 627 -30.13 -23.00 31.68
CA TYR A 627 -29.06 -23.24 32.66
C TYR A 627 -27.71 -23.10 31.97
N THR A 628 -26.73 -22.54 32.65
CA THR A 628 -25.39 -22.22 32.11
C THR A 628 -24.27 -22.59 33.10
N ASN A 629 -23.02 -22.61 32.64
CA ASN A 629 -21.82 -22.76 33.47
C ASN A 629 -21.01 -21.45 33.65
N LEU A 630 -21.60 -20.28 33.35
CA LEU A 630 -20.92 -18.99 33.47
C LEU A 630 -20.31 -18.74 34.86
N ASP A 631 -21.01 -19.11 35.94
CA ASP A 631 -20.50 -18.93 37.31
C ASP A 631 -19.24 -19.78 37.57
N LYS A 632 -19.21 -21.00 37.04
CA LYS A 632 -18.03 -21.88 37.12
C LYS A 632 -16.86 -21.35 36.29
N LEU A 633 -17.12 -20.62 35.22
CA LEU A 633 -16.09 -19.93 34.44
C LEU A 633 -15.51 -18.72 35.19
N LYS A 634 -16.29 -18.11 36.10
CA LYS A 634 -15.86 -17.01 36.97
C LYS A 634 -14.95 -17.46 38.11
N GLU A 635 -15.24 -18.63 38.69
CA GLU A 635 -14.48 -19.21 39.81
C GLU A 635 -13.20 -19.95 39.37
N GLY A 636 -13.07 -20.30 38.08
CA GLY A 636 -11.91 -20.99 37.52
C GLY A 636 -10.66 -20.10 37.41
N SER A 637 -9.54 -20.54 37.98
CA SER A 637 -8.25 -19.85 37.83
C SER A 637 -7.81 -19.82 36.36
N PRO A 638 -7.30 -18.69 35.83
CA PRO A 638 -6.88 -18.54 34.42
C PRO A 638 -5.52 -19.20 34.14
N SER A 639 -5.21 -20.30 34.81
CA SER A 639 -3.90 -20.97 34.75
C SER A 639 -3.99 -22.27 33.96
N SER A 640 -4.24 -22.14 32.67
CA SER A 640 -3.79 -23.02 31.57
C SER A 640 -4.66 -22.76 30.34
N ASP A 641 -4.09 -22.95 29.16
CA ASP A 641 -4.73 -22.87 27.84
C ASP A 641 -5.88 -23.91 27.62
N GLU A 642 -6.52 -24.40 28.68
CA GLU A 642 -7.61 -25.36 28.59
C GLU A 642 -8.96 -24.67 28.35
N ASN A 643 -9.27 -24.45 27.08
CA ASN A 643 -10.62 -24.59 26.49
C ASN A 643 -11.81 -24.40 27.45
N SER A 644 -12.04 -23.17 27.90
CA SER A 644 -13.32 -22.78 28.50
C SER A 644 -14.42 -23.02 27.46
N ASN A 645 -15.39 -23.85 27.82
CA ASN A 645 -16.53 -24.11 26.96
C ASN A 645 -17.77 -23.55 27.65
N LEU A 646 -18.49 -22.68 26.97
CA LEU A 646 -19.82 -22.26 27.39
C LEU A 646 -20.78 -23.43 27.13
N GLU A 647 -21.45 -23.88 28.18
CA GLU A 647 -22.47 -24.93 28.11
C GLU A 647 -23.83 -24.34 28.47
N VAL A 648 -24.82 -24.55 27.60
CA VAL A 648 -26.20 -24.11 27.83
C VAL A 648 -27.12 -25.32 27.76
N MET A 649 -28.06 -25.39 28.70
CA MET A 649 -29.00 -26.49 28.86
C MET A 649 -30.43 -26.02 29.07
N VAL A 650 -31.40 -26.81 28.59
CA VAL A 650 -32.82 -26.64 28.90
C VAL A 650 -33.47 -27.98 29.20
N ASN A 651 -34.36 -27.99 30.19
CA ASN A 651 -35.21 -29.14 30.51
C ASN A 651 -36.59 -28.95 29.91
N TYR A 652 -37.13 -29.99 29.29
CA TYR A 652 -38.44 -29.97 28.67
C TYR A 652 -39.19 -31.28 28.88
N LYS A 653 -40.52 -31.18 28.87
CA LYS A 653 -41.45 -32.29 28.81
C LYS A 653 -41.98 -32.40 27.40
N LEU A 654 -41.95 -33.62 26.86
CA LEU A 654 -42.61 -33.99 25.63
C LEU A 654 -43.91 -34.69 26.01
N ILE A 655 -45.04 -34.04 25.73
CA ILE A 655 -46.37 -34.57 26.05
C ILE A 655 -46.91 -35.28 24.82
N VAL A 656 -47.06 -36.59 24.93
CA VAL A 656 -47.46 -37.50 23.85
C VAL A 656 -48.83 -38.09 24.18
N PRO A 657 -49.76 -38.25 23.21
CA PRO A 657 -51.04 -38.91 23.48
C PRO A 657 -50.83 -40.35 23.98
N SER A 658 -51.74 -40.83 24.85
CA SER A 658 -51.75 -42.21 25.32
C SER A 658 -52.22 -43.22 24.26
N GLU A 659 -52.87 -42.75 23.20
CA GLU A 659 -53.31 -43.52 22.04
C GLU A 659 -52.26 -43.48 20.92
N ILE A 660 -52.29 -44.48 20.02
CA ILE A 660 -51.38 -44.54 18.85
C ILE A 660 -51.61 -43.30 17.96
N ILE A 661 -50.52 -42.58 17.65
CA ILE A 661 -50.57 -41.40 16.78
C ILE A 661 -50.88 -41.83 15.35
N LYS A 662 -52.10 -41.55 14.88
CA LYS A 662 -52.47 -41.64 13.47
C LYS A 662 -52.11 -40.35 12.75
N TYR A 663 -51.32 -40.45 11.70
CA TYR A 663 -50.93 -39.31 10.87
C TYR A 663 -50.67 -39.74 9.42
N ILE A 664 -50.92 -38.81 8.50
CA ILE A 664 -50.57 -38.95 7.08
C ILE A 664 -49.17 -38.35 6.90
N ARG A 665 -48.29 -39.05 6.19
CA ARG A 665 -46.96 -38.58 5.82
C ARG A 665 -46.90 -38.38 4.32
N ILE A 666 -46.40 -37.22 3.91
CA ILE A 666 -46.17 -36.88 2.50
C ILE A 666 -44.68 -36.60 2.34
N ARG A 667 -43.98 -37.43 1.57
CA ARG A 667 -42.58 -37.18 1.20
C ARG A 667 -42.52 -36.25 0.01
N VAL A 668 -41.73 -35.19 0.14
CA VAL A 668 -41.59 -34.15 -0.89
C VAL A 668 -40.22 -34.26 -1.52
N PHE A 669 -40.18 -34.41 -2.84
CA PHE A 669 -38.95 -34.42 -3.62
C PHE A 669 -38.78 -33.12 -4.40
N TRP A 670 -37.54 -32.62 -4.43
CA TRP A 670 -37.13 -31.43 -5.17
C TRP A 670 -36.77 -31.73 -6.64
N ASP A 671 -36.58 -33.00 -6.99
CA ASP A 671 -36.10 -33.47 -8.30
C ASP A 671 -37.20 -33.81 -9.31
N ILE A 672 -36.85 -33.71 -10.60
CA ILE A 672 -37.67 -34.08 -11.78
C ILE A 672 -37.49 -35.57 -12.17
N THR A 673 -36.98 -36.42 -11.27
CA THR A 673 -36.69 -37.83 -11.59
C THR A 673 -37.92 -38.66 -11.94
N ASN A 674 -37.73 -39.75 -12.70
CA ASN A 674 -38.72 -40.76 -13.14
C ASN A 674 -39.35 -41.60 -11.99
N LYS A 675 -39.55 -41.04 -10.79
CA LYS A 675 -40.31 -41.69 -9.72
C LYS A 675 -41.81 -41.54 -9.99
N THR A 676 -42.56 -42.61 -9.75
CA THR A 676 -44.03 -42.54 -9.76
C THR A 676 -44.50 -41.74 -8.55
N PHE A 677 -45.17 -40.61 -8.77
CA PHE A 677 -45.74 -39.77 -7.72
C PHE A 677 -47.20 -40.15 -7.44
N ASP A 678 -47.64 -39.96 -6.20
CA ASP A 678 -48.94 -40.43 -5.72
C ASP A 678 -50.03 -39.35 -5.74
N LEU A 679 -49.84 -38.23 -6.46
CA LEU A 679 -50.76 -37.09 -6.46
C LEU A 679 -52.21 -37.49 -6.79
N ASP A 680 -52.41 -38.49 -7.66
CA ASP A 680 -53.73 -38.98 -8.06
C ASP A 680 -54.34 -40.00 -7.11
N LYS A 681 -53.54 -40.56 -6.19
CA LYS A 681 -53.99 -41.47 -5.13
C LYS A 681 -54.40 -40.75 -3.85
N ILE A 682 -54.18 -39.43 -3.77
CA ILE A 682 -54.55 -38.63 -2.61
C ILE A 682 -56.07 -38.48 -2.55
N VAL A 683 -56.65 -38.95 -1.45
CA VAL A 683 -58.08 -38.87 -1.11
C VAL A 683 -58.25 -38.09 0.20
N ASN A 684 -59.47 -37.64 0.51
CA ASN A 684 -59.83 -36.88 1.70
C ASN A 684 -59.24 -37.46 3.01
N ALA A 685 -58.64 -36.59 3.83
CA ALA A 685 -57.99 -36.94 5.09
C ALA A 685 -58.95 -37.56 6.13
N ASP A 686 -60.24 -37.21 6.08
CA ASP A 686 -61.28 -37.72 6.97
C ASP A 686 -61.43 -39.25 6.88
N ASN A 687 -61.12 -39.86 5.74
CA ASN A 687 -61.22 -41.31 5.54
C ASN A 687 -60.21 -42.11 6.39
N TYR A 688 -59.20 -41.43 6.95
CA TYR A 688 -58.06 -42.07 7.60
C TYR A 688 -57.74 -41.50 8.99
N LEU A 689 -58.08 -40.23 9.22
CA LEU A 689 -57.77 -39.50 10.44
C LEU A 689 -59.00 -39.14 11.29
N LYS A 690 -60.23 -39.45 10.85
CA LYS A 690 -61.39 -39.45 11.76
C LYS A 690 -61.30 -40.64 12.71
N ARG A 691 -61.77 -40.42 13.95
CA ARG A 691 -61.93 -41.49 14.93
C ARG A 691 -62.90 -42.54 14.41
#